data_AF-A0A2G3K2W9-F1
#
_entry.id   AF-A0A2G3K2W9-F1
#
_cell.length_a   1.000
_cell.length_b   1.000
_cell.length_c   1.000
_cell.angle_alpha   90.00
_cell.angle_beta   90.00
_cell.angle_gamma   90.00
#
_symmetry.space_group_name_H-M   'P 1'
#
loop_
_entity.id
_entity.type
_entity.pdbx_description
1 polymer ?
#
loop_
_entity_poly.entity_id
_entity_poly.type
_entity_poly.pdbx_seq_one_letter_code
_entity_poly.pdbx_strand_id
1 'polypeptide(L)'
;MWLFLFYTFQHYPFIPKPVPIKHKPKLLLVLLLASSFAYADSNLNAQTGLIQMPDGRVAKDGTWRTGVTIQSPYSAFWSNITLQPWLEMSGVFTRIKGVEGFEGNKNYGSYGDKLFSTKLQLNSEDQYLPAVAFGINDFEGTKIFGSSYIAASKQFGPLDITAGYGNKRIDGFFTGIRFRPTPDSNFRLVAEYDAHSYKNDPFALKSGVAKRNKGANIGIEYKWGWLNGQLSRLQDGTPALNAYMSVPLNEKEFIPKIDEPPALTELPIRPTETQWRNDSTYRRNLQRALAKQNFRDVRISLQGNQLFIDASNTRISKPSRAAGRAAHLAIVYAPFNVRELKVTLRQAGTAMLTYEFMDINVLTNYFNGSLSREALAKTISINYASPSDTIDTSLDTHLAILEEEKISGSISQGESAGDLAQLNLDTGTLSRFRITPKISTYFNDPSGVLKYDLHLLGSMSARLAEQTTLDMGATASVLENVSDVTQKSNSELPHVRSDVAEYKRGNRFKLNKATLNQYFHVGQGLHARASAGIYEEMFGGAGGQVLYIPKSAPFSLDLAIDRLKQRDYDGYFKFRDYKTTTAIASLNYRIPSQGLTATIRAGRFLAKDEGARFELTRRFKSGVEMGAWYTVTNGHDIQSPGKPDSPYRDKGVFLSLPLNIMLTKDTSATGSYSLSPWTRDVGQMVASPGDLYARASRYIQNRESNDGLTDLGDLDDDYTRRNPDSLFFRQPLKDSFRLLGRGTRDVFSAEGLNKTALGLGLVLIASAADKSIERKTQSAPSKRVQKIIDIGDALPWAGLALSGALSTYEGDSRLSSTAYAAMQAGIISGLAAETGKWAFGRARPQANQGSHNFNGTSNRQSEHSFPSSHAAVATAVVTPFAIEYDMPMLYALPALTQYGRLRSREHWVSDVVAGSLLGAVVGKYTWEWNRNRSKNQPAISSNGRSMQLTWPMP
;
A
#
# COMPACT_ATOMS: atom_id res chain seq x y z
N MET A 1 21.21 1.81 11.45
CA MET A 1 19.91 1.14 11.71
C MET A 1 20.08 -0.23 12.38
N TRP A 2 20.79 -1.19 11.78
CA TRP A 2 20.98 -2.54 12.33
C TRP A 2 21.74 -2.62 13.67
N LEU A 3 22.83 -1.87 13.80
CA LEU A 3 23.59 -1.74 15.06
C LEU A 3 22.79 -1.05 16.18
N PHE A 4 21.88 -0.14 15.80
CA PHE A 4 21.03 0.59 16.75
C PHE A 4 19.94 -0.34 17.34
N LEU A 5 19.27 -1.13 16.48
CA LEU A 5 18.41 -2.22 16.94
C LEU A 5 19.19 -3.13 17.90
N PHE A 6 20.37 -3.63 17.51
CA PHE A 6 21.14 -4.52 18.38
C PHE A 6 21.49 -3.92 19.76
N TYR A 7 21.84 -2.63 19.81
CA TYR A 7 22.26 -1.96 21.05
C TYR A 7 21.09 -1.63 21.99
N THR A 8 19.97 -1.14 21.46
CA THR A 8 18.78 -0.77 22.26
C THR A 8 18.09 -2.00 22.87
N PHE A 9 18.12 -3.14 22.17
CA PHE A 9 17.47 -4.38 22.64
C PHE A 9 18.30 -5.18 23.64
N GLN A 10 19.60 -4.91 23.77
CA GLN A 10 20.46 -5.60 24.76
C GLN A 10 20.16 -5.15 26.21
N HIS A 11 19.51 -3.99 26.39
CA HIS A 11 19.34 -3.34 27.70
C HIS A 11 17.90 -3.40 28.28
N TYR A 12 16.93 -3.98 27.56
CA TYR A 12 15.54 -4.05 28.05
C TYR A 12 14.90 -5.42 27.74
N PRO A 13 14.51 -6.21 28.76
CA PRO A 13 13.87 -7.51 28.55
C PRO A 13 12.39 -7.32 28.23
N PHE A 14 12.07 -7.06 26.95
CA PHE A 14 10.69 -7.07 26.46
C PHE A 14 10.27 -8.51 26.14
N ILE A 15 9.83 -9.23 27.17
CA ILE A 15 9.13 -10.52 27.04
C ILE A 15 7.78 -10.37 27.74
N PRO A 16 6.63 -10.42 27.05
CA PRO A 16 5.37 -10.69 27.73
C PRO A 16 5.47 -12.08 28.38
N LYS A 17 5.49 -12.14 29.71
CA LYS A 17 5.46 -13.41 30.45
C LYS A 17 4.13 -14.12 30.12
N PRO A 18 4.15 -15.41 29.73
CA PRO A 18 2.91 -16.18 29.62
C PRO A 18 2.28 -16.31 31.00
N VAL A 19 0.99 -15.97 31.11
CA VAL A 19 0.16 -16.18 32.30
C VAL A 19 -0.03 -17.70 32.48
N PRO A 20 0.34 -18.31 33.63
CA PRO A 20 0.18 -19.74 33.82
C PRO A 20 -1.27 -20.08 34.16
N ILE A 21 -2.00 -20.70 33.23
CA ILE A 21 -3.30 -21.30 33.49
C ILE A 21 -3.05 -22.67 34.17
N LYS A 22 -3.29 -22.75 35.48
CA LYS A 22 -3.28 -24.01 36.24
C LYS A 22 -4.64 -24.70 36.13
N HIS A 23 -4.83 -25.59 35.16
CA HIS A 23 -5.76 -26.72 35.30
C HIS A 23 -5.23 -27.95 34.57
N LYS A 24 -5.18 -29.09 35.28
CA LYS A 24 -4.77 -30.41 34.75
C LYS A 24 -5.84 -30.94 33.76
N PRO A 25 -5.50 -31.36 32.53
CA PRO A 25 -6.50 -31.98 31.65
C PRO A 25 -6.42 -33.51 31.70
N LYS A 26 -7.60 -34.15 31.65
CA LYS A 26 -7.76 -35.55 31.29
C LYS A 26 -7.42 -35.71 29.80
N LEU A 27 -6.51 -36.64 29.55
CA LEU A 27 -5.82 -36.91 28.29
C LEU A 27 -6.70 -37.78 27.38
N LEU A 28 -7.49 -37.21 26.46
CA LEU A 28 -7.79 -37.83 25.15
C LEU A 28 -8.65 -36.96 24.19
N LEU A 29 -9.44 -36.00 24.67
CA LEU A 29 -10.39 -35.26 23.80
C LEU A 29 -9.86 -33.90 23.27
N VAL A 30 -8.69 -33.45 23.73
CA VAL A 30 -8.09 -32.15 23.32
C VAL A 30 -7.24 -32.26 22.04
N LEU A 31 -6.87 -33.47 21.61
CA LEU A 31 -6.08 -33.68 20.40
C LEU A 31 -6.85 -33.45 19.08
N LEU A 32 -8.18 -33.32 19.13
CA LEU A 32 -9.03 -33.09 17.95
C LEU A 32 -9.58 -31.65 17.82
N LEU A 33 -9.28 -30.75 18.77
CA LEU A 33 -9.89 -29.40 18.80
C LEU A 33 -8.90 -28.22 18.90
N ALA A 34 -7.60 -28.45 18.67
CA ALA A 34 -6.60 -27.39 18.69
C ALA A 34 -6.06 -27.02 17.30
N SER A 35 -6.94 -26.69 16.35
CA SER A 35 -6.56 -26.04 15.09
C SER A 35 -6.38 -24.53 15.30
N SER A 36 -5.33 -24.12 16.01
CA SER A 36 -5.03 -22.69 16.21
C SER A 36 -3.55 -22.36 16.37
N PHE A 37 -2.63 -23.12 15.77
CA PHE A 37 -1.20 -22.77 15.76
C PHE A 37 -0.49 -23.22 14.48
N ALA A 38 -1.01 -22.82 13.31
CA ALA A 38 -0.31 -22.96 12.04
C ALA A 38 0.74 -21.84 11.93
N TYR A 39 2.01 -22.21 11.75
CA TYR A 39 3.13 -21.27 11.65
C TYR A 39 3.65 -21.19 10.22
N ALA A 40 3.84 -19.97 9.74
CA ALA A 40 4.46 -19.64 8.48
C ALA A 40 5.88 -19.16 8.78
N ASP A 41 6.93 -19.90 8.44
CA ASP A 41 8.34 -19.49 8.62
C ASP A 41 9.02 -19.33 7.25
N SER A 42 10.08 -18.53 7.16
CA SER A 42 10.75 -18.26 5.89
C SER A 42 11.68 -19.39 5.46
N ASN A 43 11.58 -19.79 4.20
CA ASN A 43 12.55 -20.64 3.51
C ASN A 43 13.81 -19.83 3.10
N LEU A 44 14.79 -20.53 2.52
CA LEU A 44 16.06 -19.97 2.04
C LEU A 44 15.90 -19.02 0.83
N ASN A 45 14.74 -19.03 0.17
CA ASN A 45 14.38 -18.14 -0.94
C ASN A 45 13.48 -16.97 -0.49
N ALA A 46 13.49 -16.65 0.81
CA ALA A 46 12.75 -15.57 1.47
C ALA A 46 11.23 -15.71 1.55
N GLN A 47 10.62 -16.71 0.92
CA GLN A 47 9.17 -16.93 1.00
C GLN A 47 8.81 -17.79 2.20
N THR A 48 7.57 -17.74 2.65
CA THR A 48 7.08 -18.73 3.62
C THR A 48 7.26 -20.15 3.03
N GLY A 49 7.78 -21.09 3.81
CA GLY A 49 8.05 -22.44 3.33
C GLY A 49 8.76 -23.31 4.35
N LEU A 50 9.44 -24.34 3.83
CA LEU A 50 10.25 -25.28 4.58
C LEU A 50 11.73 -24.84 4.54
N ILE A 51 12.60 -25.58 3.85
CA ILE A 51 14.02 -25.24 3.72
C ILE A 51 14.24 -24.56 2.35
N GLN A 52 14.04 -25.27 1.25
CA GLN A 52 14.03 -24.73 -0.11
C GLN A 52 12.61 -24.53 -0.63
N MET A 53 11.72 -25.46 -0.28
CA MET A 53 10.40 -25.55 -0.88
C MET A 53 9.43 -24.58 -0.22
N PRO A 54 8.54 -23.94 -1.01
CA PRO A 54 7.48 -23.10 -0.48
C PRO A 54 6.36 -23.96 0.12
N ASP A 55 5.55 -23.35 1.01
CA ASP A 55 4.34 -23.98 1.56
C ASP A 55 3.05 -23.28 1.09
N GLY A 56 1.90 -23.83 1.48
CA GLY A 56 0.58 -23.29 1.16
C GLY A 56 0.14 -22.09 2.02
N ARG A 57 1.02 -21.55 2.88
CA ARG A 57 0.68 -20.48 3.83
C ARG A 57 1.43 -19.19 3.51
N VAL A 58 0.92 -18.11 4.10
CA VAL A 58 1.58 -16.79 4.20
C VAL A 58 1.67 -16.43 5.68
N ALA A 59 2.60 -15.54 6.04
CA ALA A 59 2.68 -15.06 7.42
C ALA A 59 1.46 -14.21 7.81
N LYS A 60 1.34 -13.86 9.10
CA LYS A 60 0.26 -12.97 9.57
C LYS A 60 0.32 -11.63 8.85
N ASP A 61 -0.83 -10.99 8.66
CA ASP A 61 -0.91 -9.67 8.02
C ASP A 61 0.07 -8.67 8.66
N GLY A 62 0.81 -7.95 7.81
CA GLY A 62 1.83 -6.99 8.24
C GLY A 62 3.09 -7.62 8.83
N THR A 63 3.33 -8.91 8.64
CA THR A 63 4.62 -9.51 9.04
C THR A 63 5.69 -9.16 8.02
N TRP A 64 6.65 -8.32 8.42
CA TRP A 64 7.85 -8.03 7.65
C TRP A 64 9.00 -8.91 8.12
N ARG A 65 9.71 -9.54 7.18
CA ARG A 65 10.90 -10.34 7.45
C ARG A 65 12.06 -9.84 6.63
N THR A 66 13.24 -9.89 7.20
CA THR A 66 14.47 -9.63 6.47
C THR A 66 15.60 -10.40 7.10
N GLY A 67 16.50 -10.90 6.25
CA GLY A 67 17.53 -11.81 6.69
C GLY A 67 18.60 -12.05 5.67
N VAL A 68 19.50 -12.95 6.05
CA VAL A 68 20.60 -13.44 5.24
C VAL A 68 20.50 -14.94 5.10
N THR A 69 20.81 -15.41 3.90
CA THR A 69 20.91 -16.83 3.58
C THR A 69 22.31 -17.13 3.08
N ILE A 70 22.89 -18.23 3.57
CA ILE A 70 24.19 -18.72 3.16
C ILE A 70 24.04 -20.19 2.79
N GLN A 71 24.24 -20.50 1.51
CA GLN A 71 24.17 -21.85 0.98
C GLN A 71 25.01 -21.94 -0.30
N SER A 72 26.23 -22.46 -0.21
CA SER A 72 27.15 -22.49 -1.35
C SER A 72 26.49 -23.09 -2.61
N PRO A 73 26.61 -22.46 -3.80
CA PRO A 73 27.38 -21.23 -4.09
C PRO A 73 26.61 -19.91 -3.86
N TYR A 74 25.35 -19.98 -3.42
CA TYR A 74 24.48 -18.82 -3.22
C TYR A 74 24.65 -18.20 -1.84
N SER A 75 24.78 -16.87 -1.80
CA SER A 75 24.54 -16.09 -0.59
C SER A 75 23.59 -14.96 -0.91
N ALA A 76 22.62 -14.72 -0.03
CA ALA A 76 21.56 -13.79 -0.33
C ALA A 76 21.24 -12.89 0.87
N PHE A 77 20.96 -11.63 0.58
CA PHE A 77 20.22 -10.76 1.48
C PHE A 77 18.80 -10.65 0.95
N TRP A 78 17.81 -10.77 1.83
CA TRP A 78 16.42 -10.76 1.40
C TRP A 78 15.50 -10.00 2.34
N SER A 79 14.37 -9.60 1.79
CA SER A 79 13.26 -9.03 2.51
C SER A 79 11.94 -9.58 1.98
N ASN A 80 11.01 -9.86 2.89
CA ASN A 80 9.69 -10.42 2.61
C ASN A 80 8.64 -9.66 3.42
N ILE A 81 7.48 -9.39 2.85
CA ILE A 81 6.36 -8.75 3.53
C ILE A 81 5.07 -9.49 3.19
N THR A 82 4.30 -9.86 4.23
CA THR A 82 2.88 -10.16 4.06
C THR A 82 2.14 -8.83 3.93
N LEU A 83 1.92 -8.41 2.68
CA LEU A 83 1.28 -7.14 2.36
C LEU A 83 -0.23 -7.15 2.67
N GLN A 84 -0.85 -8.33 2.49
CA GLN A 84 -2.23 -8.63 2.84
C GLN A 84 -2.31 -10.05 3.41
N PRO A 85 -3.37 -10.42 4.15
CA PRO A 85 -3.57 -11.78 4.67
C PRO A 85 -3.51 -12.89 3.61
N TRP A 86 -3.56 -12.54 2.33
CA TRP A 86 -3.53 -13.45 1.18
C TRP A 86 -2.40 -13.15 0.18
N LEU A 87 -1.55 -12.14 0.43
CA LEU A 87 -0.48 -11.73 -0.49
C LEU A 87 0.83 -11.53 0.26
N GLU A 88 1.83 -12.30 -0.16
CA GLU A 88 3.21 -12.17 0.27
C GLU A 88 4.08 -11.73 -0.92
N MET A 89 5.01 -10.83 -0.65
CA MET A 89 5.98 -10.33 -1.64
C MET A 89 7.38 -10.42 -1.06
N SER A 90 8.36 -10.86 -1.86
CA SER A 90 9.76 -10.88 -1.47
C SER A 90 10.67 -10.28 -2.53
N GLY A 91 11.73 -9.63 -2.05
CA GLY A 91 12.87 -9.18 -2.85
C GLY A 91 14.13 -9.82 -2.29
N VAL A 92 14.94 -10.41 -3.16
CA VAL A 92 16.18 -11.08 -2.78
C VAL A 92 17.31 -10.59 -3.67
N PHE A 93 18.45 -10.28 -3.06
CA PHE A 93 19.70 -10.01 -3.75
C PHE A 93 20.64 -11.19 -3.53
N THR A 94 20.87 -11.97 -4.59
CA THR A 94 21.67 -13.20 -4.55
C THR A 94 23.04 -12.96 -5.18
N ARG A 95 24.10 -13.39 -4.50
CA ARG A 95 25.48 -13.45 -5.04
C ARG A 95 25.84 -14.90 -5.33
N ILE A 96 26.49 -15.13 -6.47
CA ILE A 96 26.90 -16.46 -6.92
C ILE A 96 28.42 -16.59 -6.81
N LYS A 97 28.88 -17.34 -5.81
CA LYS A 97 30.32 -17.59 -5.62
C LYS A 97 30.89 -18.36 -6.82
N GLY A 98 32.07 -17.94 -7.28
CA GLY A 98 32.78 -18.58 -8.41
C GLY A 98 32.39 -18.05 -9.79
N VAL A 99 31.49 -17.07 -9.88
CA VAL A 99 31.10 -16.42 -11.14
C VAL A 99 31.50 -14.95 -11.08
N GLU A 100 32.29 -14.48 -12.06
CA GLU A 100 32.68 -13.06 -12.15
C GLU A 100 31.46 -12.19 -12.52
N GLY A 101 31.33 -11.01 -11.91
CA GLY A 101 30.19 -10.12 -12.16
C GLY A 101 30.20 -9.44 -13.53
N PHE A 102 31.39 -9.12 -14.06
CA PHE A 102 31.58 -8.64 -15.42
C PHE A 102 32.81 -9.31 -16.03
N GLU A 103 32.69 -9.80 -17.27
CA GLU A 103 33.79 -10.45 -17.97
C GLU A 103 35.00 -9.50 -18.06
N GLY A 104 36.16 -9.97 -17.60
CA GLY A 104 37.41 -9.22 -17.64
C GLY A 104 37.64 -8.21 -16.50
N ASN A 105 36.68 -8.02 -15.58
CA ASN A 105 36.82 -7.11 -14.44
C ASN A 105 36.78 -7.85 -13.09
N LYS A 106 37.93 -8.40 -12.69
CA LYS A 106 38.10 -9.13 -11.43
C LYS A 106 37.86 -8.29 -10.17
N ASN A 107 37.96 -6.96 -10.27
CA ASN A 107 37.80 -6.05 -9.13
C ASN A 107 36.32 -5.84 -8.76
N TYR A 108 35.37 -6.16 -9.65
CA TYR A 108 33.94 -6.02 -9.38
C TYR A 108 33.39 -7.08 -8.41
N GLY A 109 34.07 -8.23 -8.30
CA GLY A 109 33.68 -9.35 -7.45
C GLY A 109 32.70 -10.32 -8.11
N SER A 110 31.99 -11.11 -7.27
CA SER A 110 31.07 -12.14 -7.75
C SER A 110 29.79 -11.58 -8.37
N TYR A 111 29.26 -12.28 -9.37
CA TYR A 111 27.98 -11.97 -10.01
C TYR A 111 26.86 -11.87 -8.97
N GLY A 112 26.06 -10.81 -9.10
CA GLY A 112 24.95 -10.50 -8.22
C GLY A 112 23.69 -10.25 -9.03
N ASP A 113 22.56 -10.77 -8.55
CA ASP A 113 21.27 -10.66 -9.21
C ASP A 113 20.17 -10.28 -8.22
N LYS A 114 19.13 -9.61 -8.72
CA LYS A 114 17.96 -9.18 -7.94
C LYS A 114 16.76 -9.95 -8.47
N LEU A 115 16.09 -10.65 -7.57
CA LEU A 115 14.87 -11.38 -7.87
C LEU A 115 13.72 -10.83 -7.02
N PHE A 116 12.55 -10.76 -7.63
CA PHE A 116 11.30 -10.42 -6.98
C PHE A 116 10.31 -11.55 -7.13
N SER A 117 9.69 -11.95 -6.04
CA SER A 117 8.77 -13.08 -5.99
C SER A 117 7.48 -12.69 -5.28
N THR A 118 6.39 -13.37 -5.63
CA THR A 118 5.08 -13.18 -5.01
C THR A 118 4.42 -14.52 -4.71
N LYS A 119 3.67 -14.59 -3.62
CA LYS A 119 2.84 -15.74 -3.25
C LYS A 119 1.45 -15.26 -2.88
N LEU A 120 0.45 -15.89 -3.51
CA LEU A 120 -0.97 -15.65 -3.29
C LEU A 120 -1.57 -16.84 -2.54
N GLN A 121 -2.07 -16.61 -1.32
CA GLN A 121 -2.84 -17.62 -0.61
C GLN A 121 -4.27 -17.65 -1.18
N LEU A 122 -4.62 -18.78 -1.80
CA LEU A 122 -5.92 -18.99 -2.44
C LEU A 122 -7.00 -19.30 -1.41
N ASN A 123 -6.64 -20.04 -0.37
CA ASN A 123 -7.48 -20.28 0.80
C ASN A 123 -6.63 -20.48 2.05
N SER A 124 -7.15 -19.99 3.18
CA SER A 124 -6.62 -20.35 4.49
C SER A 124 -6.98 -21.79 4.83
N GLU A 125 -6.15 -22.42 5.64
CA GLU A 125 -6.46 -23.72 6.25
C GLU A 125 -7.73 -23.59 7.12
N ASP A 126 -8.63 -24.56 7.00
CA ASP A 126 -9.76 -24.73 7.91
C ASP A 126 -9.82 -26.18 8.42
N GLN A 127 -10.91 -26.58 9.05
CA GLN A 127 -11.06 -27.94 9.56
C GLN A 127 -10.93 -29.00 8.45
N TYR A 128 -11.44 -28.71 7.25
CA TYR A 128 -11.54 -29.69 6.16
C TYR A 128 -10.53 -29.46 5.03
N LEU A 129 -10.28 -28.21 4.67
CA LEU A 129 -9.41 -27.84 3.55
C LEU A 129 -7.99 -27.49 4.03
N PRO A 130 -6.93 -27.91 3.30
CA PRO A 130 -5.57 -27.42 3.54
C PRO A 130 -5.47 -25.96 3.12
N ALA A 131 -4.51 -25.22 3.66
CA ALA A 131 -4.16 -23.92 3.07
C ALA A 131 -3.54 -24.16 1.69
N VAL A 132 -4.01 -23.47 0.65
CA VAL A 132 -3.44 -23.55 -0.70
C VAL A 132 -2.90 -22.20 -1.11
N ALA A 133 -1.70 -22.18 -1.67
CA ALA A 133 -1.08 -20.99 -2.24
C ALA A 133 -0.51 -21.26 -3.62
N PHE A 134 -0.54 -20.22 -4.45
CA PHE A 134 0.14 -20.17 -5.74
C PHE A 134 1.25 -19.13 -5.67
N GLY A 135 2.44 -19.47 -6.14
CA GLY A 135 3.58 -18.54 -6.14
C GLY A 135 4.28 -18.44 -7.48
N ILE A 136 4.84 -17.27 -7.73
CA ILE A 136 5.72 -16.97 -8.87
C ILE A 136 7.01 -16.39 -8.30
N ASN A 137 8.13 -17.01 -8.65
CA ASN A 137 9.46 -16.54 -8.30
C ASN A 137 10.11 -15.83 -9.48
N ASP A 138 10.88 -14.79 -9.18
CA ASP A 138 11.68 -14.02 -10.13
C ASP A 138 10.85 -13.57 -11.35
N PHE A 139 9.71 -12.92 -11.06
CA PHE A 139 8.78 -12.46 -12.10
C PHE A 139 9.27 -11.20 -12.84
N GLU A 140 10.28 -10.53 -12.30
CA GLU A 140 10.79 -9.23 -12.72
C GLU A 140 12.32 -9.20 -12.65
N GLY A 141 12.99 -8.57 -13.63
CA GLY A 141 14.46 -8.53 -13.70
C GLY A 141 15.02 -9.48 -14.75
N THR A 142 16.10 -10.20 -14.40
CA THR A 142 16.79 -11.12 -15.32
C THR A 142 16.06 -12.45 -15.50
N LYS A 143 15.18 -12.81 -14.56
CA LYS A 143 14.34 -14.02 -14.57
C LYS A 143 15.13 -15.34 -14.56
N ILE A 144 16.40 -15.30 -14.14
CA ILE A 144 17.31 -16.45 -14.16
C ILE A 144 16.95 -17.51 -13.11
N PHE A 145 16.21 -17.15 -12.06
CA PHE A 145 15.69 -18.07 -11.04
C PHE A 145 14.16 -18.24 -11.12
N GLY A 146 13.58 -17.99 -12.30
CA GLY A 146 12.14 -18.03 -12.53
C GLY A 146 11.50 -19.39 -12.26
N SER A 147 10.46 -19.42 -11.42
CA SER A 147 9.60 -20.59 -11.23
C SER A 147 8.16 -20.22 -10.87
N SER A 148 7.24 -21.17 -11.06
CA SER A 148 5.86 -21.05 -10.59
C SER A 148 5.46 -22.34 -9.89
N TYR A 149 4.65 -22.26 -8.85
CA TYR A 149 4.24 -23.43 -8.08
C TYR A 149 2.85 -23.29 -7.47
N ILE A 150 2.25 -24.43 -7.15
CA ILE A 150 1.13 -24.54 -6.22
C ILE A 150 1.55 -25.40 -5.03
N ALA A 151 1.18 -24.99 -3.82
CA ALA A 151 1.49 -25.69 -2.59
C ALA A 151 0.24 -25.78 -1.71
N ALA A 152 0.05 -26.93 -1.06
CA ALA A 152 -1.00 -27.19 -0.11
C ALA A 152 -0.40 -27.66 1.22
N SER A 153 -0.83 -27.06 2.33
CA SER A 153 -0.32 -27.39 3.66
C SER A 153 -1.44 -27.65 4.66
N LYS A 154 -1.24 -28.66 5.51
CA LYS A 154 -2.19 -29.09 6.53
C LYS A 154 -1.48 -29.48 7.81
N GLN A 155 -1.97 -28.96 8.93
CA GLN A 155 -1.47 -29.27 10.25
C GLN A 155 -2.31 -30.36 10.91
N PHE A 156 -1.64 -31.41 11.37
CA PHE A 156 -2.18 -32.50 12.17
C PHE A 156 -1.48 -32.51 13.54
N GLY A 157 -1.98 -31.70 14.47
CA GLY A 157 -1.40 -31.56 15.81
C GLY A 157 0.06 -31.05 15.77
N PRO A 158 1.05 -31.84 16.23
CA PRO A 158 2.46 -31.44 16.20
C PRO A 158 3.14 -31.56 14.83
N LEU A 159 2.48 -32.19 13.86
CA LEU A 159 2.99 -32.40 12.50
C LEU A 159 2.33 -31.43 11.53
N ASP A 160 3.13 -30.80 10.69
CA ASP A 160 2.68 -29.96 9.60
C ASP A 160 3.20 -30.51 8.28
N ILE A 161 2.29 -30.86 7.37
CA ILE A 161 2.60 -31.54 6.12
C ILE A 161 2.33 -30.59 4.97
N THR A 162 3.27 -30.52 4.03
CA THR A 162 3.16 -29.73 2.81
C THR A 162 3.39 -30.62 1.60
N ALA A 163 2.58 -30.44 0.57
CA ALA A 163 2.78 -31.04 -0.74
C ALA A 163 2.55 -29.99 -1.82
N GLY A 164 3.27 -30.07 -2.93
CA GLY A 164 3.11 -29.14 -4.02
C GLY A 164 3.73 -29.60 -5.33
N TYR A 165 3.50 -28.79 -6.36
CA TYR A 165 4.00 -29.03 -7.70
C TYR A 165 4.48 -27.72 -8.32
N GLY A 166 5.65 -27.75 -8.93
CA GLY A 166 6.26 -26.60 -9.58
C GLY A 166 6.55 -26.80 -11.06
N ASN A 167 6.78 -25.67 -11.73
CA ASN A 167 7.30 -25.59 -13.09
C ASN A 167 8.57 -24.71 -13.15
N LYS A 168 9.46 -25.02 -14.12
CA LYS A 168 10.79 -24.41 -14.35
C LYS A 168 11.83 -24.75 -13.28
N ARG A 169 12.23 -23.80 -12.41
CA ARG A 169 13.30 -24.06 -11.44
C ARG A 169 12.87 -25.04 -10.36
N ILE A 170 11.66 -24.88 -9.80
CA ILE A 170 11.00 -25.93 -9.02
C ILE A 170 10.32 -26.81 -10.04
N ASP A 171 10.83 -28.02 -10.25
CA ASP A 171 10.46 -28.84 -11.40
C ASP A 171 9.82 -30.16 -10.93
N GLY A 172 8.49 -30.20 -10.93
CA GLY A 172 7.72 -31.37 -10.52
C GLY A 172 7.27 -31.34 -9.06
N PHE A 173 7.02 -32.52 -8.51
CA PHE A 173 6.44 -32.70 -7.18
C PHE A 173 7.45 -32.45 -6.06
N PHE A 174 7.01 -31.75 -5.02
CA PHE A 174 7.74 -31.59 -3.77
C PHE A 174 6.83 -31.86 -2.56
N THR A 175 7.45 -32.23 -1.45
CA THR A 175 6.75 -32.52 -0.20
C THR A 175 7.64 -32.23 0.99
N GLY A 176 7.06 -32.07 2.17
CA GLY A 176 7.84 -32.02 3.40
C GLY A 176 7.00 -32.00 4.65
N ILE A 177 7.69 -32.23 5.77
CA ILE A 177 7.11 -32.37 7.09
C ILE A 177 7.89 -31.47 8.04
N ARG A 178 7.16 -30.65 8.80
CA ARG A 178 7.67 -29.89 9.94
C ARG A 178 7.09 -30.50 11.22
N PHE A 179 7.96 -30.97 12.10
CA PHE A 179 7.60 -31.53 13.39
C PHE A 179 7.93 -30.56 14.52
N ARG A 180 6.97 -30.40 15.42
CA ARG A 180 7.08 -29.53 16.58
C ARG A 180 6.91 -30.34 17.87
N PRO A 181 7.96 -30.48 18.70
CA PRO A 181 7.93 -31.34 19.88
C PRO A 181 6.82 -31.00 20.88
N THR A 182 6.57 -29.71 21.14
CA THR A 182 5.53 -29.24 22.05
C THR A 182 4.81 -27.98 21.55
N PRO A 183 3.59 -27.70 22.06
CA PRO A 183 2.84 -26.49 21.78
C PRO A 183 3.52 -25.14 22.05
N ASP A 184 4.60 -25.11 22.81
CA ASP A 184 5.35 -23.88 23.13
C ASP A 184 6.83 -23.98 22.72
N SER A 185 7.22 -25.04 22.03
CA SER A 185 8.60 -25.23 21.59
C SER A 185 9.03 -24.16 20.60
N ASN A 186 10.14 -23.49 20.92
CA ASN A 186 10.88 -22.61 20.01
C ASN A 186 11.67 -23.37 18.94
N PHE A 187 11.84 -24.70 19.11
CA PHE A 187 12.54 -25.58 18.18
C PHE A 187 11.57 -26.35 17.29
N ARG A 188 11.97 -26.55 16.03
CA ARG A 188 11.27 -27.41 15.07
C ARG A 188 12.26 -28.22 14.24
N LEU A 189 11.84 -29.41 13.86
CA LEU A 189 12.57 -30.27 12.93
C LEU A 189 11.85 -30.24 11.59
N VAL A 190 12.60 -30.09 10.51
CA VAL A 190 12.05 -30.02 9.16
C VAL A 190 12.75 -31.04 8.28
N ALA A 191 11.96 -31.77 7.49
CA ALA A 191 12.44 -32.59 6.39
C ALA A 191 11.65 -32.23 5.14
N GLU A 192 12.31 -32.10 4.00
CA GLU A 192 11.67 -31.82 2.73
C GLU A 192 12.27 -32.67 1.61
N TYR A 193 11.51 -32.87 0.54
CA TYR A 193 12.00 -33.28 -0.76
C TYR A 193 12.10 -32.06 -1.67
N ASP A 194 13.32 -31.64 -1.99
CA ASP A 194 13.63 -30.51 -2.83
C ASP A 194 13.54 -30.88 -4.32
N ALA A 195 12.66 -30.18 -5.04
CA ALA A 195 12.40 -30.38 -6.46
C ALA A 195 13.17 -29.41 -7.37
N HIS A 196 14.15 -28.66 -6.86
CA HIS A 196 14.92 -27.74 -7.69
C HIS A 196 15.74 -28.44 -8.78
N SER A 197 15.65 -27.94 -10.01
CA SER A 197 16.47 -28.38 -11.14
C SER A 197 17.78 -27.60 -11.23
N TYR A 198 18.71 -27.86 -10.31
CA TYR A 198 19.99 -27.14 -10.20
C TYR A 198 20.88 -27.21 -11.44
N LYS A 199 20.72 -28.24 -12.29
CA LYS A 199 21.46 -28.35 -13.57
C LYS A 199 21.09 -27.25 -14.56
N ASN A 200 19.87 -26.71 -14.43
CA ASN A 200 19.34 -25.64 -15.27
C ASN A 200 19.51 -24.25 -14.63
N ASP A 201 20.12 -24.16 -13.44
CA ASP A 201 20.42 -22.86 -12.83
C ASP A 201 21.43 -22.08 -13.70
N PRO A 202 21.36 -20.74 -13.69
CA PRO A 202 22.33 -19.89 -14.39
C PRO A 202 23.75 -20.16 -13.89
N PHE A 203 24.69 -20.24 -14.83
CA PHE A 203 26.11 -20.52 -14.52
C PHE A 203 26.34 -21.82 -13.73
N ALA A 204 25.46 -22.81 -13.85
CA ALA A 204 25.51 -23.99 -12.98
C ALA A 204 26.83 -24.77 -13.01
N LEU A 205 27.47 -24.84 -14.19
CA LEU A 205 28.79 -25.46 -14.36
C LEU A 205 29.90 -24.62 -13.71
N LYS A 206 29.89 -23.28 -13.92
CA LYS A 206 30.91 -22.36 -13.38
C LYS A 206 30.85 -22.28 -11.85
N SER A 207 29.65 -22.25 -11.28
CA SER A 207 29.43 -22.18 -9.82
C SER A 207 29.55 -23.54 -9.13
N GLY A 208 29.55 -24.64 -9.89
CA GLY A 208 29.60 -26.01 -9.38
C GLY A 208 28.26 -26.57 -8.88
N VAL A 209 27.18 -25.79 -8.88
CA VAL A 209 25.85 -26.22 -8.40
C VAL A 209 25.21 -27.29 -9.29
N ALA A 210 25.66 -27.45 -10.54
CA ALA A 210 25.17 -28.49 -11.45
C ALA A 210 25.33 -29.92 -10.91
N LYS A 211 26.21 -30.13 -9.92
CA LYS A 211 26.40 -31.41 -9.25
C LYS A 211 25.28 -31.77 -8.27
N ARG A 212 24.45 -30.79 -7.85
CA ARG A 212 23.34 -30.99 -6.93
C ARG A 212 22.14 -31.59 -7.66
N ASN A 213 21.50 -32.57 -7.04
CA ASN A 213 20.29 -33.21 -7.55
C ASN A 213 19.08 -32.93 -6.64
N LYS A 214 17.88 -33.20 -7.17
CA LYS A 214 16.63 -33.24 -6.38
C LYS A 214 16.76 -34.30 -5.28
N GLY A 215 16.22 -34.06 -4.09
CA GLY A 215 16.31 -35.03 -3.01
C GLY A 215 15.95 -34.52 -1.63
N ALA A 216 16.18 -35.36 -0.62
CA ALA A 216 15.78 -35.07 0.75
C ALA A 216 16.76 -34.13 1.46
N ASN A 217 16.23 -33.06 2.06
CA ASN A 217 16.95 -32.13 2.91
C ASN A 217 16.39 -32.20 4.34
N ILE A 218 17.25 -31.96 5.32
CA ILE A 218 16.85 -31.92 6.74
C ILE A 218 17.35 -30.64 7.40
N GLY A 219 16.60 -30.14 8.39
CA GLY A 219 16.94 -28.91 9.08
C GLY A 219 16.31 -28.76 10.45
N ILE A 220 16.85 -27.81 11.20
CA ILE A 220 16.38 -27.40 12.52
C ILE A 220 16.09 -25.91 12.45
N GLU A 221 14.90 -25.53 12.92
CA GLU A 221 14.49 -24.13 13.06
C GLU A 221 14.46 -23.74 14.53
N TYR A 222 14.89 -22.53 14.84
CA TYR A 222 14.83 -21.94 16.17
C TYR A 222 14.27 -20.52 16.12
N LYS A 223 13.32 -20.24 17.00
CA LYS A 223 12.71 -18.92 17.16
C LYS A 223 13.02 -18.33 18.53
N TRP A 224 13.52 -17.10 18.54
CA TRP A 224 13.76 -16.33 19.75
C TRP A 224 13.14 -14.93 19.64
N GLY A 225 11.89 -14.82 20.09
CA GLY A 225 11.08 -13.60 19.93
C GLY A 225 10.91 -13.25 18.46
N TRP A 226 11.47 -12.11 18.08
CA TRP A 226 11.57 -11.59 16.72
C TRP A 226 12.72 -12.17 15.87
N LEU A 227 13.70 -12.86 16.46
CA LEU A 227 14.83 -13.46 15.74
C LEU A 227 14.53 -14.92 15.40
N ASN A 228 14.93 -15.35 14.21
CA ASN A 228 14.70 -16.70 13.71
C ASN A 228 15.97 -17.21 13.04
N GLY A 229 16.28 -18.49 13.24
CA GLY A 229 17.39 -19.18 12.62
C GLY A 229 16.95 -20.53 12.06
N GLN A 230 17.51 -20.92 10.92
CA GLN A 230 17.35 -22.24 10.34
C GLN A 230 18.72 -22.75 9.93
N LEU A 231 19.11 -23.91 10.45
CA LEU A 231 20.30 -24.63 10.03
C LEU A 231 19.85 -25.88 9.30
N SER A 232 20.38 -26.14 8.12
CA SER A 232 19.95 -27.26 7.27
C SER A 232 21.12 -27.93 6.59
N ARG A 233 20.93 -29.20 6.24
CA ARG A 233 21.85 -30.02 5.45
C ARG A 233 21.12 -30.52 4.22
N LEU A 234 21.65 -30.16 3.05
CA LEU A 234 21.07 -30.59 1.76
C LEU A 234 21.49 -32.01 1.40
N GLN A 235 20.83 -32.60 0.41
CA GLN A 235 21.08 -33.97 -0.08
C GLN A 235 22.55 -34.23 -0.45
N ASP A 236 23.25 -33.22 -0.99
CA ASP A 236 24.68 -33.31 -1.36
C ASP A 236 25.64 -33.08 -0.19
N GLY A 237 25.11 -32.92 1.03
CA GLY A 237 25.87 -32.63 2.24
C GLY A 237 26.16 -31.14 2.47
N THR A 238 25.75 -30.25 1.57
CA THR A 238 25.98 -28.80 1.71
C THR A 238 25.25 -28.27 2.95
N PRO A 239 25.93 -27.57 3.88
CA PRO A 239 25.26 -26.84 4.95
C PRO A 239 24.59 -25.57 4.39
N ALA A 240 23.39 -25.29 4.88
CA ALA A 240 22.65 -24.07 4.59
C ALA A 240 22.24 -23.39 5.90
N LEU A 241 22.36 -22.06 5.93
CA LEU A 241 21.96 -21.23 7.05
C LEU A 241 20.98 -20.16 6.58
N ASN A 242 19.88 -20.00 7.31
CA ASN A 242 18.99 -18.85 7.21
C ASN A 242 18.95 -18.14 8.56
N ALA A 243 19.20 -16.84 8.60
CA ALA A 243 19.08 -16.04 9.82
C ALA A 243 18.31 -14.76 9.50
N TYR A 244 17.20 -14.53 10.21
CA TYR A 244 16.28 -13.43 9.89
C TYR A 244 15.53 -12.89 11.10
N MET A 245 15.09 -11.63 10.98
CA MET A 245 14.15 -11.01 11.90
C MET A 245 12.73 -11.03 11.33
N SER A 246 11.73 -11.08 12.21
CA SER A 246 10.31 -11.00 11.88
C SER A 246 9.67 -9.88 12.70
N VAL A 247 9.31 -8.78 12.05
CA VAL A 247 8.75 -7.57 12.63
C VAL A 247 7.24 -7.49 12.34
N PRO A 248 6.38 -7.45 13.36
CA PRO A 248 4.93 -7.36 13.15
C PRO A 248 4.48 -5.90 12.99
N LEU A 249 4.40 -5.41 11.75
CA LEU A 249 4.08 -4.01 11.46
C LEU A 249 2.65 -3.60 11.84
N ASN A 250 1.77 -4.55 12.13
CA ASN A 250 0.41 -4.30 12.60
C ASN A 250 0.30 -4.13 14.12
N GLU A 251 1.40 -4.20 14.86
CA GLU A 251 1.45 -3.72 16.24
C GLU A 251 1.48 -2.18 16.25
N LYS A 252 0.83 -1.56 17.24
CA LYS A 252 0.70 -0.09 17.34
C LYS A 252 2.03 0.59 17.66
N GLU A 253 2.82 -0.03 18.53
CA GLU A 253 4.15 0.45 18.91
C GLU A 253 5.06 -0.72 19.35
N PHE A 254 6.37 -0.55 19.20
CA PHE A 254 7.36 -1.55 19.64
C PHE A 254 8.02 -1.17 20.97
N ILE A 255 8.07 0.13 21.28
CA ILE A 255 8.63 0.70 22.51
C ILE A 255 7.55 1.57 23.18
N PRO A 256 7.19 1.30 24.45
CA PRO A 256 6.19 2.09 25.19
C PRO A 256 6.60 3.54 25.42
N LYS A 257 5.62 4.45 25.49
CA LYS A 257 5.81 5.90 25.64
C LYS A 257 6.00 6.35 27.09
N ILE A 258 7.05 5.87 27.75
CA ILE A 258 7.29 6.13 29.19
C ILE A 258 7.75 7.56 29.53
N ASP A 259 8.31 8.31 28.57
CA ASP A 259 8.84 9.65 28.84
C ASP A 259 7.91 10.78 28.33
N GLU A 260 6.60 10.51 28.27
CA GLU A 260 5.60 11.55 27.99
C GLU A 260 5.49 12.55 29.15
N PRO A 261 5.16 13.83 28.88
CA PRO A 261 4.95 14.80 29.95
C PRO A 261 3.92 14.30 30.96
N PRO A 262 4.18 14.44 32.27
CA PRO A 262 3.27 13.96 33.30
C PRO A 262 1.91 14.67 33.19
N ALA A 263 0.88 13.99 33.68
CA ALA A 263 -0.43 14.62 33.88
C ALA A 263 -0.31 15.85 34.80
N LEU A 264 -1.19 16.84 34.61
CA LEU A 264 -1.27 17.99 35.49
C LEU A 264 -1.58 17.54 36.92
N THR A 265 -0.63 17.73 37.82
CA THR A 265 -0.79 17.42 39.25
C THR A 265 -1.48 18.55 40.02
N GLU A 266 -1.36 19.80 39.54
CA GLU A 266 -2.00 20.97 40.12
C GLU A 266 -3.01 21.56 39.14
N LEU A 267 -4.28 21.58 39.54
CA LEU A 267 -5.36 22.17 38.74
C LEU A 267 -5.48 23.67 39.05
N PRO A 268 -5.40 24.57 38.06
CA PRO A 268 -5.66 25.99 38.24
C PRO A 268 -7.13 26.23 38.62
N ILE A 269 -7.39 27.34 39.32
CA ILE A 269 -8.75 27.81 39.56
C ILE A 269 -9.35 28.29 38.22
N ARG A 270 -10.51 27.75 37.84
CA ARG A 270 -11.21 28.15 36.61
C ARG A 270 -11.86 29.53 36.80
N PRO A 271 -11.63 30.49 35.89
CA PRO A 271 -12.19 31.83 35.99
C PRO A 271 -13.67 31.88 35.56
N THR A 272 -14.34 32.98 35.91
CA THR A 272 -15.59 33.41 35.25
C THR A 272 -15.30 33.92 33.83
N GLU A 273 -16.32 34.00 32.98
CA GLU A 273 -16.18 34.63 31.65
C GLU A 273 -15.69 36.08 31.75
N THR A 274 -16.23 36.86 32.68
CA THR A 274 -15.84 38.27 32.88
C THR A 274 -14.36 38.39 33.27
N GLN A 275 -13.88 37.53 34.18
CA GLN A 275 -12.47 37.48 34.55
C GLN A 275 -11.59 37.09 33.36
N TRP A 276 -12.00 36.12 32.54
CA TRP A 276 -11.25 35.71 31.35
C TRP A 276 -11.16 36.80 30.27
N ARG A 277 -12.23 37.61 30.11
CA ARG A 277 -12.25 38.72 29.16
C ARG A 277 -11.42 39.91 29.64
N ASN A 278 -11.46 40.20 30.94
CA ASN A 278 -10.80 41.39 31.51
C ASN A 278 -9.33 41.15 31.89
N ASP A 279 -8.96 39.93 32.29
CA ASP A 279 -7.59 39.57 32.65
C ASP A 279 -6.99 38.58 31.63
N SER A 280 -6.07 39.12 30.83
CA SER A 280 -5.33 38.35 29.82
C SER A 280 -4.44 37.24 30.41
N THR A 281 -4.19 37.24 31.72
CA THR A 281 -3.36 36.24 32.41
C THR A 281 -3.97 34.84 32.34
N TYR A 282 -5.29 34.71 32.44
CA TYR A 282 -5.95 33.41 32.30
C TYR A 282 -5.75 32.80 30.91
N ARG A 283 -5.88 33.62 29.86
CA ARG A 283 -5.61 33.20 28.48
C ARG A 283 -4.14 32.83 28.29
N ARG A 284 -3.22 33.64 28.81
CA ARG A 284 -1.77 33.34 28.78
C ARG A 284 -1.41 32.05 29.50
N ASN A 285 -2.09 31.72 30.61
CA ASN A 285 -1.85 30.47 31.33
C ASN A 285 -2.18 29.24 30.48
N LEU A 286 -3.33 29.25 29.79
CA LEU A 286 -3.67 28.18 28.83
C LEU A 286 -2.67 28.12 27.67
N GLN A 287 -2.29 29.28 27.09
CA GLN A 287 -1.27 29.32 26.04
C GLN A 287 0.08 28.74 26.50
N ARG A 288 0.53 29.07 27.72
CA ARG A 288 1.76 28.51 28.32
C ARG A 288 1.65 27.02 28.59
N ALA A 289 0.50 26.54 29.04
CA ALA A 289 0.26 25.10 29.24
C ALA A 289 0.33 24.34 27.90
N LEU A 290 -0.27 24.88 26.84
CA LEU A 290 -0.16 24.35 25.47
C LEU A 290 1.29 24.40 24.96
N ALA A 291 2.01 25.51 25.18
CA ALA A 291 3.40 25.65 24.77
C ALA A 291 4.34 24.63 25.44
N LYS A 292 4.11 24.30 26.72
CA LYS A 292 4.81 23.23 27.45
C LYS A 292 4.60 21.84 26.84
N GLN A 293 3.48 21.63 26.12
CA GLN A 293 3.16 20.41 25.36
C GLN A 293 3.57 20.49 23.88
N ASN A 294 4.51 21.38 23.53
CA ASN A 294 5.02 21.60 22.17
C ASN A 294 3.99 22.12 21.14
N PHE A 295 2.89 22.72 21.59
CA PHE A 295 2.05 23.52 20.71
C PHE A 295 2.72 24.86 20.41
N ARG A 296 2.52 25.36 19.19
CA ARG A 296 3.10 26.59 18.63
C ARG A 296 2.05 27.28 17.77
N ASP A 297 2.22 28.58 17.48
CA ASP A 297 1.21 29.39 16.76
C ASP A 297 -0.19 29.26 17.41
N VAL A 298 -0.26 29.35 18.75
CA VAL A 298 -1.47 29.10 19.53
C VAL A 298 -2.34 30.36 19.60
N ARG A 299 -3.53 30.30 19.01
CA ARG A 299 -4.55 31.35 19.08
C ARG A 299 -5.76 30.85 19.84
N ILE A 300 -6.29 31.69 20.70
CA ILE A 300 -7.42 31.34 21.58
C ILE A 300 -8.45 32.46 21.52
N SER A 301 -9.69 32.10 21.24
CA SER A 301 -10.82 33.03 21.20
C SER A 301 -12.02 32.46 21.94
N LEU A 302 -12.78 33.31 22.64
CA LEU A 302 -13.97 32.94 23.38
C LEU A 302 -15.17 33.74 22.86
N GLN A 303 -16.12 33.05 22.25
CA GLN A 303 -17.36 33.65 21.71
C GLN A 303 -18.56 33.00 22.41
N GLY A 304 -19.27 33.78 23.24
CA GLY A 304 -20.29 33.23 24.14
C GLY A 304 -19.75 32.06 24.98
N ASN A 305 -20.40 30.91 24.91
CA ASN A 305 -20.01 29.68 25.63
C ASN A 305 -19.12 28.73 24.81
N GLN A 306 -18.58 29.18 23.68
CA GLN A 306 -17.74 28.37 22.79
C GLN A 306 -16.29 28.87 22.82
N LEU A 307 -15.37 27.96 23.11
CA LEU A 307 -13.93 28.22 23.11
C LEU A 307 -13.31 27.69 21.81
N PHE A 308 -12.53 28.55 21.14
CA PHE A 308 -11.79 28.22 19.92
C PHE A 308 -10.30 28.18 20.23
N ILE A 309 -9.63 27.12 19.79
CA ILE A 309 -8.19 26.95 19.88
C ILE A 309 -7.65 26.59 18.50
N ASP A 310 -6.83 27.49 17.94
CA ASP A 310 -6.06 27.22 16.73
C ASP A 310 -4.61 26.98 17.14
N ALA A 311 -4.04 25.83 16.76
CA ALA A 311 -2.66 25.54 17.13
C ALA A 311 -1.96 24.60 16.14
N SER A 312 -0.65 24.79 16.01
CA SER A 312 0.25 23.81 15.38
C SER A 312 0.91 22.96 16.45
N ASN A 313 1.07 21.66 16.19
CA ASN A 313 1.87 20.78 17.05
C ASN A 313 3.07 20.24 16.25
N THR A 314 4.27 20.36 16.82
CA THR A 314 5.52 19.97 16.17
C THR A 314 6.05 18.60 16.62
N ARG A 315 5.45 17.99 17.66
CA ARG A 315 5.96 16.76 18.29
C ARG A 315 5.02 15.57 18.14
N ILE A 316 3.74 15.72 18.45
CA ILE A 316 2.76 14.63 18.50
C ILE A 316 2.50 14.10 17.09
N SER A 317 2.59 12.78 16.92
CA SER A 317 2.47 12.12 15.62
C SER A 317 1.04 12.14 15.07
N LYS A 318 0.07 11.83 15.93
CA LYS A 318 -1.36 11.71 15.57
C LYS A 318 -2.13 13.01 15.82
N PRO A 319 -2.80 13.57 14.80
CA PRO A 319 -3.68 14.73 14.96
C PRO A 319 -4.74 14.57 16.06
N SER A 320 -5.40 13.43 16.19
CA SER A 320 -6.41 13.19 17.23
C SER A 320 -5.82 13.32 18.63
N ARG A 321 -4.69 12.65 18.89
CA ARG A 321 -3.97 12.78 20.17
C ARG A 321 -3.59 14.23 20.48
N ALA A 322 -3.13 14.99 19.47
CA ALA A 322 -2.84 16.41 19.65
C ALA A 322 -4.11 17.22 20.00
N ALA A 323 -5.22 16.99 19.27
CA ALA A 323 -6.49 17.64 19.58
C ALA A 323 -7.00 17.29 20.98
N GLY A 324 -6.89 16.03 21.39
CA GLY A 324 -7.29 15.57 22.71
C GLY A 324 -6.46 16.17 23.83
N ARG A 325 -5.14 16.29 23.68
CA ARG A 325 -4.29 17.02 24.64
C ARG A 325 -4.62 18.49 24.74
N ALA A 326 -4.84 19.15 23.60
CA ALA A 326 -5.27 20.54 23.60
C ALA A 326 -6.63 20.71 24.29
N ALA A 327 -7.56 19.78 24.04
CA ALA A 327 -8.88 19.79 24.64
C ALA A 327 -8.86 19.51 26.15
N HIS A 328 -8.04 18.57 26.60
CA HIS A 328 -7.86 18.28 28.01
C HIS A 328 -7.31 19.51 28.76
N LEU A 329 -6.30 20.19 28.21
CA LEU A 329 -5.81 21.46 28.75
C LEU A 329 -6.87 22.56 28.70
N ALA A 330 -7.65 22.64 27.64
CA ALA A 330 -8.72 23.62 27.52
C ALA A 330 -9.75 23.46 28.65
N ILE A 331 -10.21 22.25 28.95
CA ILE A 331 -11.17 21.98 30.03
C ILE A 331 -10.65 22.49 31.38
N VAL A 332 -9.35 22.30 31.63
CA VAL A 332 -8.71 22.65 32.90
C VAL A 332 -8.59 24.17 33.08
N TYR A 333 -8.25 24.92 32.04
CA TYR A 333 -7.99 26.36 32.14
C TYR A 333 -9.16 27.25 31.71
N ALA A 334 -10.10 26.76 30.92
CA ALA A 334 -11.19 27.55 30.36
C ALA A 334 -12.21 28.00 31.43
N PRO A 335 -12.99 29.07 31.16
CA PRO A 335 -14.08 29.49 32.04
C PRO A 335 -15.11 28.38 32.30
N PHE A 336 -15.76 28.38 33.46
CA PHE A 336 -16.71 27.31 33.83
C PHE A 336 -17.99 27.27 32.99
N ASN A 337 -18.34 28.37 32.30
CA ASN A 337 -19.55 28.45 31.46
C ASN A 337 -19.33 27.93 30.03
N VAL A 338 -18.12 27.55 29.64
CA VAL A 338 -17.85 26.98 28.31
C VAL A 338 -18.58 25.64 28.19
N ARG A 339 -19.36 25.48 27.12
CA ARG A 339 -20.14 24.27 26.81
C ARG A 339 -19.59 23.52 25.60
N GLU A 340 -18.99 24.25 24.67
CA GLU A 340 -18.47 23.74 23.41
C GLU A 340 -17.01 24.14 23.23
N LEU A 341 -16.25 23.25 22.60
CA LEU A 341 -14.84 23.47 22.32
C LEU A 341 -14.55 23.13 20.86
N LYS A 342 -13.85 24.02 20.18
CA LYS A 342 -13.36 23.82 18.82
C LYS A 342 -11.84 23.89 18.80
N VAL A 343 -11.20 22.80 18.35
CA VAL A 343 -9.74 22.71 18.22
C VAL A 343 -9.38 22.55 16.74
N THR A 344 -8.79 23.58 16.17
CA THR A 344 -8.31 23.60 14.78
C THR A 344 -6.80 23.36 14.75
N LEU A 345 -6.39 22.26 14.13
CA LEU A 345 -4.98 21.92 13.97
C LEU A 345 -4.42 22.52 12.68
N ARG A 346 -3.28 23.19 12.80
CA ARG A 346 -2.59 23.90 11.72
C ARG A 346 -1.29 23.19 11.33
N GLN A 347 -0.89 23.38 10.08
CA GLN A 347 0.44 23.00 9.58
C GLN A 347 1.01 24.10 8.69
N ALA A 348 2.12 24.71 9.12
CA ALA A 348 2.71 25.91 8.51
C ALA A 348 1.70 27.02 8.22
N GLY A 349 0.89 27.35 9.23
CA GLY A 349 -0.07 28.45 9.17
C GLY A 349 -1.30 28.21 8.31
N THR A 350 -1.50 26.99 7.78
CA THR A 350 -2.75 26.59 7.12
C THR A 350 -3.53 25.66 8.03
N ALA A 351 -4.83 25.92 8.22
CA ALA A 351 -5.72 25.04 8.95
C ALA A 351 -5.97 23.75 8.17
N MET A 352 -5.92 22.60 8.84
CA MET A 352 -6.02 21.28 8.21
C MET A 352 -7.25 20.51 8.66
N LEU A 353 -7.42 20.38 9.98
CA LEU A 353 -8.46 19.56 10.58
C LEU A 353 -9.02 20.24 11.81
N THR A 354 -10.34 20.21 11.96
CA THR A 354 -11.06 20.85 13.05
C THR A 354 -11.87 19.80 13.81
N TYR A 355 -11.62 19.72 15.11
CA TYR A 355 -12.37 18.92 16.07
C TYR A 355 -13.37 19.82 16.79
N GLU A 356 -14.64 19.49 16.69
CA GLU A 356 -15.72 20.21 17.35
C GLU A 356 -16.33 19.29 18.41
N PHE A 357 -16.10 19.65 19.67
CA PHE A 357 -16.63 18.97 20.85
C PHE A 357 -17.90 19.71 21.27
N MET A 358 -19.05 19.13 20.95
CA MET A 358 -20.36 19.77 21.17
C MET A 358 -20.82 19.73 22.64
N ASP A 359 -20.21 18.87 23.46
CA ASP A 359 -20.51 18.77 24.90
C ASP A 359 -19.24 18.51 25.71
N ILE A 360 -18.80 19.54 26.44
CA ILE A 360 -17.63 19.48 27.33
C ILE A 360 -17.82 18.53 28.52
N ASN A 361 -19.05 18.31 29.01
CA ASN A 361 -19.28 17.38 30.12
C ASN A 361 -19.04 15.93 29.65
N VAL A 362 -19.54 15.59 28.46
CA VAL A 362 -19.30 14.28 27.83
C VAL A 362 -17.80 14.06 27.61
N LEU A 363 -17.10 15.07 27.10
CA LEU A 363 -15.65 15.04 26.92
C LEU A 363 -14.88 14.90 28.25
N THR A 364 -15.31 15.61 29.30
CA THR A 364 -14.70 15.51 30.64
C THR A 364 -14.92 14.13 31.24
N ASN A 365 -16.12 13.57 31.12
CA ASN A 365 -16.43 12.21 31.58
C ASN A 365 -15.60 11.15 30.84
N TYR A 366 -15.33 11.35 29.55
CA TYR A 366 -14.41 10.51 28.78
C TYR A 366 -12.98 10.56 29.33
N PHE A 367 -12.41 11.76 29.51
CA PHE A 367 -11.05 11.89 30.05
C PHE A 367 -10.93 11.35 31.49
N ASN A 368 -12.01 11.41 32.28
CA ASN A 368 -12.09 10.80 33.61
C ASN A 368 -12.35 9.29 33.59
N GLY A 369 -12.45 8.66 32.41
CA GLY A 369 -12.68 7.21 32.25
C GLY A 369 -14.10 6.74 32.57
N SER A 370 -15.05 7.67 32.77
CA SER A 370 -16.46 7.36 33.10
C SER A 370 -17.34 7.14 31.86
N LEU A 371 -16.83 7.43 30.66
CA LEU A 371 -17.54 7.27 29.39
C LEU A 371 -16.66 6.57 28.36
N SER A 372 -17.24 5.68 27.54
CA SER A 372 -16.53 5.04 26.44
C SER A 372 -16.31 5.98 25.26
N ARG A 373 -15.27 5.70 24.46
CA ARG A 373 -15.00 6.41 23.21
C ARG A 373 -16.13 6.31 22.19
N GLU A 374 -16.79 5.16 22.10
CA GLU A 374 -17.93 4.98 21.18
C GLU A 374 -19.09 5.93 21.51
N ALA A 375 -19.33 6.20 22.80
CA ALA A 375 -20.31 7.17 23.23
C ALA A 375 -19.86 8.61 22.94
N LEU A 376 -18.58 8.92 23.18
CA LEU A 376 -17.98 10.22 22.83
C LEU A 376 -18.05 10.52 21.32
N ALA A 377 -17.80 9.52 20.47
CA ALA A 377 -17.78 9.68 19.01
C ALA A 377 -19.12 10.20 18.44
N LYS A 378 -20.23 10.06 19.18
CA LYS A 378 -21.55 10.59 18.79
C LYS A 378 -21.71 12.09 19.04
N THR A 379 -20.84 12.70 19.84
CA THR A 379 -20.89 14.13 20.22
C THR A 379 -19.73 14.95 19.68
N ILE A 380 -18.87 14.35 18.85
CA ILE A 380 -17.74 15.02 18.21
C ILE A 380 -17.94 15.06 16.68
N SER A 381 -17.65 16.20 16.08
CA SER A 381 -17.55 16.36 14.62
C SER A 381 -16.09 16.59 14.21
N ILE A 382 -15.63 15.88 13.17
CA ILE A 382 -14.27 16.02 12.62
C ILE A 382 -14.38 16.41 11.15
N ASN A 383 -14.02 17.65 10.85
CA ASN A 383 -14.11 18.21 9.51
C ASN A 383 -12.75 18.70 9.01
N TYR A 384 -12.53 18.64 7.70
CA TYR A 384 -11.49 19.47 7.10
C TYR A 384 -11.82 20.92 7.41
N ALA A 385 -10.79 21.67 7.83
CA ALA A 385 -10.96 23.06 8.20
C ALA A 385 -11.50 23.88 7.03
N SER A 386 -12.31 24.87 7.35
CA SER A 386 -12.79 25.93 6.47
C SER A 386 -12.00 27.22 6.74
N PRO A 387 -11.83 28.13 5.75
CA PRO A 387 -11.26 29.45 5.99
C PRO A 387 -11.96 30.25 7.10
N SER A 388 -13.25 29.99 7.34
CA SER A 388 -14.01 30.59 8.44
C SER A 388 -13.64 30.07 9.83
N ASP A 389 -12.92 28.95 9.91
CA ASP A 389 -12.54 28.32 11.18
C ASP A 389 -11.30 28.96 11.80
N THR A 390 -10.59 29.83 11.08
CA THR A 390 -9.37 30.46 11.58
C THR A 390 -9.68 31.66 12.44
N ILE A 391 -8.98 31.75 13.58
CA ILE A 391 -9.05 32.91 14.48
C ILE A 391 -8.15 34.02 13.93
N ASP A 392 -8.77 35.17 13.61
CA ASP A 392 -8.06 36.43 13.38
C ASP A 392 -7.58 36.99 14.72
N THR A 393 -6.26 37.13 14.88
CA THR A 393 -5.65 37.71 16.08
C THR A 393 -5.37 39.20 15.90
N SER A 394 -5.62 40.00 16.94
CA SER A 394 -5.18 41.39 16.99
C SER A 394 -3.65 41.51 17.00
N LEU A 395 -3.13 42.62 16.48
CA LEU A 395 -1.70 42.92 16.41
C LEU A 395 -1.01 42.81 17.78
N ASP A 396 -1.68 43.23 18.85
CA ASP A 396 -1.19 43.15 20.24
C ASP A 396 -0.94 41.72 20.71
N THR A 397 -1.76 40.76 20.26
CA THR A 397 -1.58 39.34 20.58
C THR A 397 -0.37 38.77 19.83
N HIS A 398 -0.08 39.28 18.63
CA HIS A 398 1.10 38.90 17.85
C HIS A 398 2.40 39.43 18.47
N LEU A 399 2.39 40.69 18.92
CA LEU A 399 3.54 41.33 19.57
C LEU A 399 3.89 40.65 20.91
N ALA A 400 2.89 40.28 21.70
CA ALA A 400 3.11 39.54 22.96
C ALA A 400 3.72 38.14 22.76
N ILE A 401 3.45 37.47 21.63
CA ILE A 401 4.07 36.18 21.28
C ILE A 401 5.57 36.36 20.95
N LEU A 402 5.93 37.50 20.34
CA LEU A 402 7.31 37.84 20.00
C LEU A 402 8.12 38.27 21.25
N GLU A 403 7.50 39.00 22.19
CA GLU A 403 8.17 39.47 23.42
C GLU A 403 8.55 38.33 24.39
N GLU A 404 7.83 37.21 24.40
CA GLU A 404 8.14 36.04 25.24
C GLU A 404 9.00 34.96 24.51
N GLU A 405 9.56 35.25 23.32
CA GLU A 405 10.33 34.27 22.54
C GLU A 405 11.60 33.79 23.28
N LYS A 406 11.55 32.54 23.77
CA LYS A 406 12.75 31.80 24.16
C LYS A 406 13.16 30.87 23.02
N ILE A 407 14.38 31.05 22.52
CA ILE A 407 15.03 30.09 21.64
C ILE A 407 15.25 28.80 22.44
N SER A 408 14.56 27.72 22.08
CA SER A 408 14.76 26.41 22.69
C SER A 408 15.72 25.59 21.83
N GLY A 409 16.91 25.32 22.35
CA GLY A 409 17.85 24.38 21.76
C GLY A 409 17.58 22.96 22.25
N SER A 410 17.53 22.00 21.34
CA SER A 410 17.45 20.58 21.71
C SER A 410 18.33 19.72 20.80
N ILE A 411 18.84 18.63 21.36
CA ILE A 411 19.49 17.56 20.62
C ILE A 411 18.50 16.41 20.59
N SER A 412 18.10 15.98 19.40
CA SER A 412 17.20 14.83 19.21
C SER A 412 17.85 13.78 18.34
N GLN A 413 17.41 12.52 18.47
CA GLN A 413 17.69 11.53 17.45
C GLN A 413 17.00 11.96 16.15
N GLY A 414 17.67 11.73 15.02
CA GLY A 414 17.29 12.29 13.72
C GLY A 414 15.86 11.91 13.30
N GLU A 415 15.15 12.84 12.66
CA GLU A 415 13.72 12.69 12.36
C GLU A 415 13.43 12.02 11.00
N SER A 416 14.48 11.71 10.21
CA SER A 416 14.36 11.08 8.89
C SER A 416 15.38 9.95 8.68
N ALA A 417 15.17 9.11 7.66
CA ALA A 417 16.02 7.95 7.42
C ALA A 417 17.36 8.44 6.90
N GLY A 418 18.42 7.91 7.51
CA GLY A 418 19.79 8.35 7.29
C GLY A 418 20.25 9.43 8.28
N ASP A 419 19.35 10.03 9.05
CA ASP A 419 19.70 10.99 10.09
C ASP A 419 20.24 10.25 11.32
N LEU A 420 21.50 10.50 11.72
CA LEU A 420 22.07 9.86 12.92
C LEU A 420 21.69 10.60 14.21
N ALA A 421 21.68 11.93 14.16
CA ALA A 421 21.36 12.84 15.25
C ALA A 421 21.01 14.22 14.69
N GLN A 422 20.34 15.08 15.44
CA GLN A 422 20.01 16.42 14.98
C GLN A 422 20.14 17.45 16.11
N LEU A 423 20.72 18.59 15.76
CA LEU A 423 20.71 19.80 16.58
C LEU A 423 19.56 20.69 16.09
N ASN A 424 18.61 21.00 16.96
CA ASN A 424 17.45 21.83 16.65
C ASN A 424 17.52 23.15 17.45
N LEU A 425 17.27 24.26 16.75
CA LEU A 425 16.95 25.55 17.35
C LEU A 425 15.55 25.92 16.85
N ASP A 426 14.57 25.86 17.75
CA ASP A 426 13.18 26.20 17.47
C ASP A 426 12.81 27.54 18.11
N THR A 427 12.00 28.31 17.39
CA THR A 427 11.38 29.56 17.88
C THR A 427 9.89 29.34 18.19
N GLY A 428 9.29 30.26 18.94
CA GLY A 428 7.85 30.24 19.23
C GLY A 428 6.97 30.38 17.99
N THR A 429 7.50 31.03 16.95
CA THR A 429 6.85 31.40 15.68
C THR A 429 6.94 30.34 14.57
N LEU A 430 7.36 29.10 14.90
CA LEU A 430 7.57 27.95 13.98
C LEU A 430 8.84 28.04 13.11
N SER A 431 9.69 29.05 13.28
CA SER A 431 10.99 29.08 12.60
C SER A 431 11.93 28.05 13.24
N ARG A 432 12.59 27.24 12.41
CA ARG A 432 13.43 26.11 12.83
C ARG A 432 14.76 26.10 12.08
N PHE A 433 15.85 25.94 12.81
CA PHE A 433 17.16 25.63 12.26
C PHE A 433 17.62 24.23 12.69
N ARG A 434 18.21 23.48 11.77
CA ARG A 434 18.64 22.10 12.00
C ARG A 434 19.97 21.79 11.36
N ILE A 435 20.79 20.99 12.04
CA ILE A 435 21.98 20.36 11.46
C ILE A 435 21.85 18.85 11.59
N THR A 436 22.01 18.15 10.47
CA THR A 436 21.76 16.70 10.38
C THR A 436 22.83 15.99 9.55
N PRO A 437 23.57 15.02 10.10
CA PRO A 437 24.34 14.07 9.32
C PRO A 437 23.40 13.09 8.62
N LYS A 438 23.57 12.93 7.30
CA LYS A 438 22.77 12.07 6.43
C LYS A 438 23.66 11.10 5.66
N ILE A 439 23.17 9.87 5.51
CA ILE A 439 23.75 8.87 4.61
C ILE A 439 22.78 8.57 3.47
N SER A 440 23.27 8.67 2.23
CA SER A 440 22.57 8.26 1.01
C SER A 440 23.26 7.05 0.41
N THR A 441 22.51 6.10 -0.13
CA THR A 441 23.04 4.90 -0.78
C THR A 441 22.44 4.74 -2.18
N TYR A 442 23.28 4.37 -3.15
CA TYR A 442 22.89 4.17 -4.53
C TYR A 442 23.29 2.75 -4.95
N PHE A 443 22.36 2.02 -5.55
CA PHE A 443 22.57 0.63 -5.95
C PHE A 443 22.68 0.52 -7.46
N ASN A 444 23.31 -0.55 -7.93
CA ASN A 444 23.30 -0.96 -9.35
C ASN A 444 24.13 -0.09 -10.29
N ASP A 445 25.28 0.39 -9.84
CA ASP A 445 26.23 1.06 -10.71
C ASP A 445 27.21 0.06 -11.36
N PRO A 446 27.54 0.20 -12.65
CA PRO A 446 28.49 -0.69 -13.31
C PRO A 446 29.92 -0.66 -12.72
N SER A 447 30.33 0.42 -12.04
CA SER A 447 31.64 0.52 -11.37
C SER A 447 31.63 -0.03 -9.94
N GLY A 448 30.46 -0.42 -9.41
CA GLY A 448 30.33 -1.07 -8.11
C GLY A 448 28.88 -1.22 -7.63
N VAL A 449 28.57 -2.33 -6.96
CA VAL A 449 27.19 -2.69 -6.58
C VAL A 449 26.52 -1.66 -5.64
N LEU A 450 27.29 -1.03 -4.75
CA LEU A 450 26.83 -0.07 -3.75
C LEU A 450 27.73 1.17 -3.73
N LYS A 451 27.11 2.35 -3.91
CA LYS A 451 27.73 3.67 -3.69
C LYS A 451 27.07 4.36 -2.51
N TYR A 452 27.79 5.27 -1.85
CA TYR A 452 27.29 5.97 -0.68
C TYR A 452 27.79 7.43 -0.60
N ASP A 453 27.02 8.27 0.09
CA ASP A 453 27.34 9.66 0.38
C ASP A 453 26.93 9.99 1.82
N LEU A 454 27.93 10.26 2.66
CA LEU A 454 27.78 10.79 4.01
C LEU A 454 28.01 12.30 3.97
N HIS A 455 26.98 13.06 4.33
CA HIS A 455 27.02 14.53 4.30
C HIS A 455 26.33 15.16 5.51
N LEU A 456 26.72 16.39 5.84
CA LEU A 456 26.03 17.23 6.81
C LEU A 456 25.04 18.14 6.07
N LEU A 457 23.79 18.18 6.51
CA LEU A 457 22.73 19.06 6.02
C LEU A 457 22.40 20.11 7.09
N GLY A 458 22.74 21.37 6.83
CA GLY A 458 22.19 22.50 7.57
C GLY A 458 20.90 22.97 6.91
N SER A 459 19.79 23.03 7.62
CA SER A 459 18.49 23.49 7.08
C SER A 459 17.85 24.55 7.96
N MET A 460 17.21 25.53 7.34
CA MET A 460 16.48 26.60 7.99
C MET A 460 15.10 26.69 7.36
N SER A 461 14.05 26.65 8.17
CA SER A 461 12.68 26.97 7.77
C SER A 461 12.27 28.20 8.55
N ALA A 462 12.24 29.37 7.92
CA ALA A 462 11.83 30.62 8.54
C ALA A 462 10.39 30.97 8.12
N ARG A 463 9.52 31.29 9.08
CA ARG A 463 8.19 31.83 8.79
C ARG A 463 8.30 33.34 8.59
N LEU A 464 8.05 33.81 7.37
CA LEU A 464 8.13 35.25 7.05
C LEU A 464 6.79 35.96 7.26
N ALA A 465 5.68 35.25 7.04
CA ALA A 465 4.32 35.69 7.33
C ALA A 465 3.43 34.47 7.61
N GLU A 466 2.13 34.68 7.90
CA GLU A 466 1.24 33.62 8.38
C GLU A 466 1.29 32.35 7.52
N GLN A 467 1.26 32.50 6.20
CA GLN A 467 1.25 31.42 5.21
C GLN A 467 2.48 31.50 4.28
N THR A 468 3.53 32.22 4.67
CA THR A 468 4.74 32.42 3.86
C THR A 468 5.95 31.84 4.58
N THR A 469 6.60 30.86 3.98
CA THR A 469 7.80 30.21 4.54
C THR A 469 8.99 30.30 3.60
N LEU A 470 10.16 30.57 4.15
CA LEU A 470 11.45 30.48 3.47
C LEU A 470 12.16 29.22 3.95
N ASP A 471 12.35 28.27 3.05
CA ASP A 471 13.05 27.02 3.30
C ASP A 471 14.43 27.04 2.63
N MET A 472 15.49 27.01 3.42
CA MET A 472 16.87 26.96 2.97
C MET A 472 17.55 25.68 3.44
N GLY A 473 18.49 25.17 2.65
CA GLY A 473 19.31 24.03 2.99
C GLY A 473 20.67 24.09 2.31
N ALA A 474 21.71 23.77 3.06
CA ALA A 474 23.08 23.67 2.60
C ALA A 474 23.67 22.32 3.00
N THR A 475 24.37 21.70 2.07
CA THR A 475 24.96 20.37 2.25
C THR A 475 26.48 20.47 2.20
N ALA A 476 27.15 19.78 3.13
CA ALA A 476 28.60 19.59 3.15
C ALA A 476 28.91 18.08 3.09
N SER A 477 29.43 17.60 1.96
CA SER A 477 29.85 16.21 1.82
C SER A 477 31.11 15.93 2.66
N VAL A 478 31.03 14.87 3.47
CA VAL A 478 32.11 14.44 4.37
C VAL A 478 32.89 13.29 3.75
N LEU A 479 32.17 12.25 3.32
CA LEU A 479 32.75 11.05 2.72
C LEU A 479 31.77 10.46 1.69
N GLU A 480 32.23 10.25 0.46
CA GLU A 480 31.40 9.67 -0.60
C GLU A 480 32.28 8.96 -1.64
N ASN A 481 31.69 8.03 -2.39
CA ASN A 481 32.34 7.32 -3.50
C ASN A 481 31.49 7.30 -4.79
N VAL A 482 30.51 8.20 -4.87
CA VAL A 482 29.63 8.40 -6.03
C VAL A 482 30.40 9.18 -7.11
N SER A 483 31.28 10.10 -6.72
CA SER A 483 32.17 10.85 -7.62
C SER A 483 33.15 9.95 -8.39
N ASP A 484 33.50 8.78 -7.83
CA ASP A 484 34.38 7.77 -8.44
C ASP A 484 33.75 7.04 -9.64
N VAL A 485 32.46 7.23 -9.90
CA VAL A 485 31.77 6.59 -11.04
C VAL A 485 32.32 7.19 -12.33
N THR A 486 33.14 6.46 -13.09
CA THR A 486 33.80 6.98 -14.30
C THR A 486 32.97 6.84 -15.57
N GLN A 487 31.93 6.00 -15.55
CA GLN A 487 31.06 5.80 -16.70
C GLN A 487 30.11 6.97 -16.86
N LYS A 488 30.07 7.55 -18.07
CA LYS A 488 29.06 8.56 -18.41
C LYS A 488 27.69 7.91 -18.45
N SER A 489 26.65 8.70 -18.13
CA SER A 489 25.27 8.31 -18.36
C SER A 489 25.07 7.89 -19.82
N ASN A 490 24.40 6.75 -20.02
CA ASN A 490 23.98 6.26 -21.33
C ASN A 490 22.48 6.51 -21.58
N SER A 491 21.86 7.39 -20.80
CA SER A 491 20.48 7.84 -21.03
C SER A 491 20.41 8.66 -22.32
N GLU A 492 19.45 8.37 -23.19
CA GLU A 492 19.23 9.13 -24.44
C GLU A 492 18.30 10.33 -24.25
N LEU A 493 17.63 10.39 -23.09
CA LEU A 493 16.76 11.50 -22.72
C LEU A 493 17.58 12.67 -22.16
N PRO A 494 17.03 13.89 -22.07
CA PRO A 494 17.70 14.96 -21.34
C PRO A 494 18.10 14.51 -19.94
N HIS A 495 19.37 14.71 -19.57
CA HIS A 495 19.90 14.27 -18.29
C HIS A 495 19.31 15.12 -17.16
N VAL A 496 18.33 14.59 -16.44
CA VAL A 496 17.63 15.27 -15.33
C VAL A 496 17.92 14.65 -13.96
N ARG A 497 18.45 13.41 -13.94
CA ARG A 497 18.88 12.66 -12.76
C ARG A 497 20.18 11.90 -12.99
N SER A 498 20.40 11.42 -14.21
CA SER A 498 21.51 10.51 -14.51
C SER A 498 22.92 11.10 -14.32
N ASP A 499 23.04 12.42 -14.31
CA ASP A 499 24.29 13.16 -14.06
C ASP A 499 24.69 13.28 -12.58
N VAL A 500 24.06 12.58 -11.63
CA VAL A 500 24.35 12.76 -10.18
C VAL A 500 25.84 12.62 -9.82
N ALA A 501 26.61 11.78 -10.52
CA ALA A 501 28.07 11.69 -10.33
C ALA A 501 28.79 13.01 -10.65
N GLU A 502 28.37 13.74 -11.69
CA GLU A 502 28.92 15.07 -12.02
C GLU A 502 28.59 16.09 -10.94
N TYR A 503 27.37 16.05 -10.40
CA TYR A 503 27.04 16.87 -9.24
C TYR A 503 27.98 16.51 -8.08
N LYS A 504 28.18 15.24 -7.72
CA LYS A 504 29.08 14.89 -6.61
C LYS A 504 30.55 15.28 -6.83
N ARG A 505 31.03 15.37 -8.07
CA ARG A 505 32.38 15.88 -8.41
C ARG A 505 32.55 17.39 -8.31
N GLY A 506 31.45 18.15 -8.25
CA GLY A 506 31.49 19.60 -8.02
C GLY A 506 31.98 19.94 -6.60
N ASN A 507 31.54 21.09 -6.07
CA ASN A 507 31.96 21.51 -4.74
C ASN A 507 31.43 20.60 -3.64
N ARG A 508 32.25 20.39 -2.59
CA ARG A 508 31.83 19.66 -1.38
C ARG A 508 30.79 20.40 -0.55
N PHE A 509 30.75 21.74 -0.65
CA PHE A 509 29.76 22.59 0.02
C PHE A 509 28.81 23.18 -1.02
N LYS A 510 27.49 22.98 -0.83
CA LYS A 510 26.46 23.39 -1.79
C LYS A 510 25.22 23.94 -1.13
N LEU A 511 24.54 24.86 -1.81
CA LEU A 511 23.19 25.28 -1.45
C LEU A 511 22.20 24.31 -2.11
N ASN A 512 21.65 23.35 -1.35
CA ASN A 512 20.76 22.34 -1.93
C ASN A 512 19.36 22.87 -2.20
N LYS A 513 18.88 23.81 -1.37
CA LYS A 513 17.52 24.33 -1.40
C LYS A 513 17.50 25.78 -0.91
N ALA A 514 16.71 26.62 -1.56
CA ALA A 514 16.38 27.97 -1.13
C ALA A 514 15.05 28.36 -1.80
N THR A 515 13.93 27.99 -1.18
CA THR A 515 12.58 28.20 -1.73
C THR A 515 11.75 29.09 -0.84
N LEU A 516 11.11 30.08 -1.45
CA LEU A 516 10.01 30.81 -0.85
C LEU A 516 8.70 30.10 -1.21
N ASN A 517 7.89 29.79 -0.21
CA ASN A 517 6.60 29.10 -0.34
C ASN A 517 5.49 29.98 0.22
N GLN A 518 4.44 30.21 -0.57
CA GLN A 518 3.20 30.83 -0.17
C GLN A 518 2.08 29.78 -0.21
N TYR A 519 1.44 29.54 0.92
CA TYR A 519 0.29 28.64 1.02
C TYR A 519 -1.02 29.44 1.00
N PHE A 520 -2.10 28.77 0.58
CA PHE A 520 -3.44 29.33 0.55
C PHE A 520 -4.45 28.29 1.03
N HIS A 521 -5.38 28.72 1.88
CA HIS A 521 -6.54 27.93 2.27
C HIS A 521 -7.77 28.50 1.54
N VAL A 522 -8.15 27.89 0.42
CA VAL A 522 -9.15 28.46 -0.49
C VAL A 522 -10.57 28.08 -0.06
N GLY A 523 -10.73 26.87 0.49
CA GLY A 523 -12.02 26.37 0.93
C GLY A 523 -11.87 25.06 1.70
N GLN A 524 -13.00 24.47 2.08
CA GLN A 524 -12.99 23.20 2.81
C GLN A 524 -12.33 22.10 1.99
N GLY A 525 -11.20 21.58 2.47
CA GLY A 525 -10.40 20.58 1.78
C GLY A 525 -9.74 21.06 0.48
N LEU A 526 -9.76 22.37 0.18
CA LEU A 526 -9.11 22.96 -0.98
C LEU A 526 -7.93 23.84 -0.56
N HIS A 527 -6.74 23.40 -0.92
CA HIS A 527 -5.48 24.07 -0.58
C HIS A 527 -4.71 24.40 -1.86
N ALA A 528 -3.99 25.51 -1.84
CA ALA A 528 -3.08 25.87 -2.93
C ALA A 528 -1.71 26.31 -2.39
N ARG A 529 -0.70 26.24 -3.25
CA ARG A 529 0.68 26.66 -2.97
C ARG A 529 1.23 27.36 -4.21
N ALA A 530 1.96 28.45 -4.00
CA ALA A 530 2.87 29.04 -4.97
C ALA A 530 4.30 29.03 -4.40
N SER A 531 5.29 28.72 -5.23
CA SER A 531 6.68 28.61 -4.81
C SER A 531 7.65 29.12 -5.85
N ALA A 532 8.78 29.65 -5.39
CA ALA A 532 9.87 30.10 -6.25
C ALA A 532 11.23 29.94 -5.57
N GLY A 533 12.28 29.68 -6.36
CA GLY A 533 13.67 29.64 -5.91
C GLY A 533 14.39 28.37 -6.34
N ILE A 534 15.32 27.90 -5.49
CA ILE A 534 16.09 26.67 -5.70
C ILE A 534 15.35 25.52 -5.03
N TYR A 535 14.75 24.62 -5.82
CA TYR A 535 13.92 23.53 -5.31
C TYR A 535 14.77 22.40 -4.74
N GLU A 536 15.81 22.00 -5.47
CA GLU A 536 16.68 20.86 -5.16
C GLU A 536 18.09 21.06 -5.78
N GLU A 537 19.00 20.09 -5.58
CA GLU A 537 20.38 20.14 -6.09
C GLU A 537 20.44 20.37 -7.61
N MET A 538 19.52 19.76 -8.38
CA MET A 538 19.55 19.78 -9.84
C MET A 538 18.65 20.83 -10.49
N PHE A 539 17.64 21.37 -9.78
CA PHE A 539 16.65 22.27 -10.36
C PHE A 539 16.29 23.44 -9.46
N GLY A 540 16.12 24.60 -10.07
CA GLY A 540 15.43 25.76 -9.50
C GLY A 540 14.34 26.22 -10.46
N GLY A 541 13.39 27.00 -9.96
CA GLY A 541 12.25 27.44 -10.76
C GLY A 541 11.16 28.12 -9.95
N ALA A 542 9.99 28.21 -10.56
CA ALA A 542 8.79 28.71 -9.92
C ALA A 542 7.57 27.93 -10.42
N GLY A 543 6.57 27.77 -9.56
CA GLY A 543 5.39 26.98 -9.86
C GLY A 543 4.37 26.98 -8.73
N GLY A 544 3.38 26.12 -8.86
CA GLY A 544 2.33 26.00 -7.87
C GLY A 544 1.64 24.64 -7.88
N GLN A 545 0.90 24.38 -6.82
CA GLN A 545 0.14 23.15 -6.62
C GLN A 545 -1.24 23.48 -6.06
N VAL A 546 -2.26 22.78 -6.53
CA VAL A 546 -3.61 22.80 -5.96
C VAL A 546 -3.96 21.39 -5.51
N LEU A 547 -4.51 21.25 -4.32
CA LEU A 547 -4.97 19.99 -3.73
C LEU A 547 -6.43 20.12 -3.33
N TYR A 548 -7.27 19.20 -3.80
CA TYR A 548 -8.66 19.07 -3.43
C TYR A 548 -8.93 17.73 -2.73
N ILE A 549 -9.48 17.80 -1.53
CA ILE A 549 -9.85 16.68 -0.68
C ILE A 549 -11.36 16.79 -0.41
N PRO A 550 -12.20 16.01 -1.12
CA PRO A 550 -13.64 16.02 -0.88
C PRO A 550 -14.00 15.51 0.52
N LYS A 551 -15.09 16.03 1.10
CA LYS A 551 -15.52 15.73 2.47
C LYS A 551 -15.80 14.24 2.73
N SER A 552 -16.41 13.55 1.78
CA SER A 552 -16.90 12.16 1.96
C SER A 552 -16.39 11.18 0.89
N ALA A 553 -15.49 11.62 0.00
CA ALA A 553 -14.97 10.78 -1.06
C ALA A 553 -13.66 10.10 -0.64
N PRO A 554 -13.40 8.88 -1.11
CA PRO A 554 -12.19 8.13 -0.77
C PRO A 554 -10.99 8.57 -1.61
N PHE A 555 -11.08 9.67 -2.34
CA PHE A 555 -10.02 10.14 -3.22
C PHE A 555 -9.59 11.57 -2.92
N SER A 556 -8.42 11.97 -3.40
CA SER A 556 -7.99 13.37 -3.47
C SER A 556 -7.36 13.63 -4.83
N LEU A 557 -7.52 14.86 -5.31
CA LEU A 557 -7.01 15.32 -6.59
C LEU A 557 -5.95 16.38 -6.36
N ASP A 558 -4.81 16.27 -7.01
CA ASP A 558 -3.80 17.31 -7.06
C ASP A 558 -3.46 17.72 -8.50
N LEU A 559 -3.02 18.96 -8.67
CA LEU A 559 -2.45 19.47 -9.91
C LEU A 559 -1.23 20.32 -9.55
N ALA A 560 -0.05 19.93 -10.03
CA ALA A 560 1.20 20.66 -9.85
C ALA A 560 1.75 21.11 -11.21
N ILE A 561 2.11 22.39 -11.31
CA ILE A 561 2.70 22.98 -12.52
C ILE A 561 3.94 23.77 -12.12
N ASP A 562 5.10 23.41 -12.66
CA ASP A 562 6.37 24.05 -12.33
C ASP A 562 7.18 24.37 -13.60
N ARG A 563 7.69 25.60 -13.67
CA ARG A 563 8.66 26.04 -14.69
C ARG A 563 10.05 25.97 -14.09
N LEU A 564 10.88 25.09 -14.64
CA LEU A 564 12.15 24.68 -14.05
C LEU A 564 13.33 24.95 -14.98
N LYS A 565 14.48 25.28 -14.39
CA LYS A 565 15.77 25.42 -15.05
C LYS A 565 16.80 24.57 -14.31
N GLN A 566 17.61 23.84 -15.07
CA GLN A 566 18.62 22.96 -14.50
C GLN A 566 19.78 23.77 -13.91
N ARG A 567 20.27 23.36 -12.75
CA ARG A 567 21.39 23.99 -12.03
C ARG A 567 22.73 23.50 -12.56
N ASP A 568 23.79 24.23 -12.25
CA ASP A 568 25.15 23.77 -12.51
C ASP A 568 25.61 22.74 -11.46
N TYR A 569 26.73 22.07 -11.73
CA TYR A 569 27.24 21.01 -10.86
C TYR A 569 27.87 21.55 -9.56
N ASP A 570 28.34 22.81 -9.58
CA ASP A 570 28.97 23.48 -8.43
C ASP A 570 28.03 23.74 -7.27
N GLY A 571 26.71 23.78 -7.51
CA GLY A 571 25.69 23.79 -6.46
C GLY A 571 25.41 25.15 -5.80
N TYR A 572 25.72 26.26 -6.48
CA TYR A 572 25.38 27.62 -6.03
C TYR A 572 24.17 28.19 -6.80
N PHE A 573 24.26 29.39 -7.39
CA PHE A 573 23.13 30.07 -8.04
C PHE A 573 23.17 30.05 -9.57
N LYS A 574 24.16 29.40 -10.18
CA LYS A 574 24.28 29.32 -11.63
C LYS A 574 23.36 28.22 -12.19
N PHE A 575 23.01 28.39 -13.46
CA PHE A 575 22.08 27.50 -14.16
C PHE A 575 22.63 27.13 -15.54
N ARG A 576 22.32 25.92 -15.98
CA ARG A 576 22.54 25.42 -17.33
C ARG A 576 21.42 25.86 -18.27
N ASP A 577 21.58 25.65 -19.57
CA ASP A 577 20.59 26.11 -20.56
C ASP A 577 19.30 25.29 -20.58
N TYR A 578 19.33 24.07 -20.04
CA TYR A 578 18.16 23.19 -20.01
C TYR A 578 17.02 23.79 -19.17
N LYS A 579 15.86 23.92 -19.80
CA LYS A 579 14.61 24.40 -19.20
C LYS A 579 13.49 23.42 -19.52
N THR A 580 12.59 23.22 -18.57
CA THR A 580 11.42 22.35 -18.73
C THR A 580 10.21 22.94 -18.00
N THR A 581 9.02 22.49 -18.39
CA THR A 581 7.77 22.75 -17.67
C THR A 581 7.17 21.41 -17.35
N THR A 582 6.99 21.11 -16.06
CA THR A 582 6.26 19.93 -15.60
C THR A 582 4.83 20.33 -15.31
N ALA A 583 3.89 19.45 -15.65
CA ALA A 583 2.48 19.61 -15.34
C ALA A 583 1.94 18.22 -15.03
N ILE A 584 1.63 17.96 -13.75
CA ILE A 584 1.28 16.64 -13.25
C ILE A 584 -0.05 16.76 -12.50
N ALA A 585 -1.04 16.00 -12.92
CA ALA A 585 -2.28 15.80 -12.19
C ALA A 585 -2.22 14.45 -11.47
N SER A 586 -2.55 14.40 -10.18
CA SER A 586 -2.60 13.14 -9.43
C SER A 586 -3.97 12.84 -8.86
N LEU A 587 -4.35 11.57 -8.92
CA LEU A 587 -5.51 10.98 -8.25
C LEU A 587 -5.00 10.01 -7.19
N ASN A 588 -5.32 10.25 -5.92
CA ASN A 588 -4.98 9.35 -4.82
C ASN A 588 -6.26 8.69 -4.32
N TYR A 589 -6.47 7.42 -4.64
CA TYR A 589 -7.64 6.63 -4.21
C TYR A 589 -7.28 5.77 -2.99
N ARG A 590 -8.01 5.95 -1.90
CA ARG A 590 -7.72 5.36 -0.58
C ARG A 590 -8.74 4.28 -0.24
N ILE A 591 -8.25 3.22 0.40
CA ILE A 591 -9.04 2.09 0.92
C ILE A 591 -8.68 1.96 2.41
N PRO A 592 -9.30 2.76 3.29
CA PRO A 592 -8.88 2.91 4.69
C PRO A 592 -8.89 1.62 5.49
N SER A 593 -9.87 0.74 5.29
CA SER A 593 -9.95 -0.54 6.02
C SER A 593 -8.76 -1.47 5.77
N GLN A 594 -8.06 -1.26 4.65
CA GLN A 594 -6.84 -1.97 4.26
C GLN A 594 -5.63 -1.06 4.31
N GLY A 595 -5.70 0.18 4.81
CA GLY A 595 -4.57 1.11 4.74
C GLY A 595 -3.91 1.20 3.36
N LEU A 596 -4.65 0.93 2.27
CA LEU A 596 -4.12 0.91 0.91
C LEU A 596 -4.41 2.25 0.25
N THR A 597 -3.45 2.76 -0.51
CA THR A 597 -3.63 3.93 -1.38
C THR A 597 -3.06 3.63 -2.75
N ALA A 598 -3.88 3.78 -3.78
CA ALA A 598 -3.49 3.72 -5.17
C ALA A 598 -3.40 5.14 -5.71
N THR A 599 -2.23 5.56 -6.16
CA THR A 599 -1.99 6.89 -6.70
C THR A 599 -1.64 6.80 -8.18
N ILE A 600 -2.29 7.63 -8.99
CA ILE A 600 -1.97 7.82 -10.40
C ILE A 600 -1.48 9.25 -10.55
N ARG A 601 -0.31 9.47 -11.14
CA ARG A 601 0.26 10.79 -11.44
C ARG A 601 0.48 10.89 -12.95
N ALA A 602 -0.29 11.70 -13.65
CA ALA A 602 -0.27 11.77 -15.11
C ALA A 602 0.05 13.18 -15.61
N GLY A 603 0.85 13.26 -16.67
CA GLY A 603 1.21 14.52 -17.31
C GLY A 603 2.65 14.52 -17.83
N ARG A 604 3.30 15.68 -17.77
CA ARG A 604 4.65 15.91 -18.32
C ARG A 604 5.72 15.90 -17.23
N PHE A 605 6.70 15.03 -17.39
CA PHE A 605 7.83 14.81 -16.49
C PHE A 605 9.06 15.66 -16.83
N LEU A 606 10.10 15.61 -15.99
CA LEU A 606 11.29 16.46 -16.08
C LEU A 606 12.02 16.37 -17.42
N ALA A 607 12.15 15.16 -17.96
CA ALA A 607 12.82 14.90 -19.24
C ALA A 607 11.94 15.22 -20.46
N LYS A 608 10.81 15.92 -20.24
CA LYS A 608 9.80 16.33 -21.24
C LYS A 608 8.97 15.18 -21.80
N ASP A 609 9.12 13.98 -21.28
CA ASP A 609 8.27 12.84 -21.57
C ASP A 609 6.90 12.99 -20.89
N GLU A 610 5.88 12.44 -21.55
CA GLU A 610 4.48 12.47 -21.14
C GLU A 610 4.00 11.06 -20.85
N GLY A 611 3.26 10.90 -19.76
CA GLY A 611 2.78 9.59 -19.36
C GLY A 611 2.10 9.58 -18.01
N ALA A 612 2.12 8.42 -17.36
CA ALA A 612 1.55 8.22 -16.04
C ALA A 612 2.44 7.34 -15.17
N ARG A 613 2.55 7.72 -13.90
CA ARG A 613 3.10 6.91 -12.81
C ARG A 613 1.97 6.31 -12.00
N PHE A 614 2.07 5.01 -11.74
CA PHE A 614 1.17 4.27 -10.87
C PHE A 614 1.92 3.92 -9.59
N GLU A 615 1.37 4.26 -8.44
CA GLU A 615 1.94 4.01 -7.13
C GLU A 615 0.92 3.22 -6.29
N LEU A 616 1.37 2.19 -5.59
CA LEU A 616 0.56 1.46 -4.62
C LEU A 616 1.28 1.51 -3.28
N THR A 617 0.59 1.97 -2.24
CA THR A 617 1.13 2.11 -0.88
C THR A 617 0.24 1.36 0.10
N ARG A 618 0.83 0.61 1.03
CA ARG A 618 0.18 0.02 2.20
C ARG A 618 0.75 0.64 3.46
N ARG A 619 -0.15 1.17 4.29
CA ARG A 619 0.11 1.63 5.65
C ARG A 619 -0.34 0.58 6.66
N PHE A 620 0.53 0.23 7.59
CA PHE A 620 0.22 -0.69 8.68
C PHE A 620 -0.22 0.06 9.95
N LYS A 621 -0.75 -0.65 10.96
CA LYS A 621 -1.22 -0.02 12.20
C LYS A 621 -0.12 0.71 13.00
N SER A 622 1.14 0.26 12.87
CA SER A 622 2.33 0.98 13.38
C SER A 622 2.55 2.35 12.72
N GLY A 623 1.88 2.63 11.60
CA GLY A 623 2.13 3.79 10.76
C GLY A 623 3.27 3.60 9.76
N VAL A 624 3.96 2.46 9.77
CA VAL A 624 4.91 2.09 8.71
C VAL A 624 4.17 2.04 7.37
N GLU A 625 4.76 2.64 6.34
CA GLU A 625 4.25 2.60 4.98
C GLU A 625 5.26 1.91 4.07
N MET A 626 4.77 1.01 3.22
CA MET A 626 5.56 0.38 2.17
C MET A 626 4.84 0.58 0.85
N GLY A 627 5.59 0.91 -0.20
CA GLY A 627 4.99 1.12 -1.51
C GLY A 627 5.91 0.80 -2.66
N ALA A 628 5.32 0.73 -3.84
CA ALA A 628 6.01 0.54 -5.09
C ALA A 628 5.41 1.47 -6.16
N TRP A 629 6.22 1.86 -7.13
CA TRP A 629 5.75 2.59 -8.29
C TRP A 629 6.26 2.01 -9.60
N TYR A 630 5.50 2.29 -10.65
CA TYR A 630 5.84 1.96 -12.02
C TYR A 630 5.35 3.08 -12.95
N THR A 631 6.25 3.58 -13.78
CA THR A 631 6.00 4.74 -14.64
C THR A 631 6.01 4.32 -16.11
N VAL A 632 4.96 4.69 -16.84
CA VAL A 632 4.81 4.46 -18.28
C VAL A 632 4.72 5.82 -18.96
N THR A 633 5.72 6.15 -19.78
CA THR A 633 5.73 7.39 -20.56
C THR A 633 6.09 7.11 -22.02
N ASN A 634 6.03 8.14 -22.85
CA ASN A 634 6.54 8.13 -24.21
C ASN A 634 8.07 8.36 -24.30
N GLY A 635 8.80 8.29 -23.18
CA GLY A 635 10.26 8.39 -23.16
C GLY A 635 10.91 7.16 -23.80
N HIS A 636 11.82 7.38 -24.74
CA HIS A 636 12.49 6.33 -25.52
C HIS A 636 13.89 6.05 -24.99
N ASP A 637 14.00 5.59 -23.73
CA ASP A 637 15.30 5.19 -23.16
C ASP A 637 15.59 3.70 -23.47
N ILE A 638 16.24 3.45 -24.60
CA ILE A 638 16.45 2.09 -25.15
C ILE A 638 17.79 1.47 -24.76
N GLN A 639 18.65 2.20 -24.05
CA GLN A 639 19.95 1.71 -23.61
C GLN A 639 19.81 0.87 -22.34
N SER A 640 20.62 -0.19 -22.21
CA SER A 640 20.56 -1.13 -21.08
C SER A 640 20.47 -0.41 -19.74
N PRO A 641 19.41 -0.65 -18.94
CA PRO A 641 18.55 -1.85 -18.95
C PRO A 641 17.34 -1.80 -19.89
N GLY A 642 17.14 -0.72 -20.65
CA GLY A 642 16.18 -0.65 -21.76
C GLY A 642 16.64 -1.45 -22.99
N LYS A 643 15.72 -1.66 -23.94
CA LYS A 643 15.97 -2.25 -25.26
C LYS A 643 15.12 -1.57 -26.35
N PRO A 644 15.48 -1.66 -27.63
CA PRO A 644 14.71 -1.05 -28.73
C PRO A 644 13.23 -1.46 -28.79
N ASP A 645 12.92 -2.72 -28.47
CA ASP A 645 11.58 -3.30 -28.43
C ASP A 645 10.86 -3.09 -27.09
N SER A 646 11.60 -2.73 -26.04
CA SER A 646 11.09 -2.51 -24.69
C SER A 646 11.93 -1.43 -23.97
N PRO A 647 11.65 -0.13 -24.22
CA PRO A 647 12.31 0.97 -23.55
C PRO A 647 12.24 0.83 -22.02
N TYR A 648 13.25 1.36 -21.33
CA TYR A 648 13.27 1.38 -19.88
C TYR A 648 12.07 2.15 -19.33
N ARG A 649 11.51 1.64 -18.23
CA ARG A 649 10.40 2.24 -17.50
C ARG A 649 10.82 2.41 -16.06
N ASP A 650 10.63 3.62 -15.55
CA ASP A 650 10.97 3.96 -14.18
C ASP A 650 10.12 3.14 -13.20
N LYS A 651 10.79 2.56 -12.21
CA LYS A 651 10.18 1.68 -11.22
C LYS A 651 11.01 1.68 -9.95
N GLY A 652 10.35 1.50 -8.82
CA GLY A 652 11.02 1.42 -7.54
C GLY A 652 10.11 1.01 -6.40
N VAL A 653 10.73 0.81 -5.24
CA VAL A 653 10.05 0.51 -3.98
C VAL A 653 10.49 1.51 -2.91
N PHE A 654 9.62 1.80 -1.95
CA PHE A 654 9.94 2.67 -0.84
C PHE A 654 9.34 2.16 0.48
N LEU A 655 9.96 2.63 1.57
CA LEU A 655 9.60 2.37 2.96
C LEU A 655 9.59 3.71 3.69
N SER A 656 8.51 4.00 4.41
CA SER A 656 8.42 5.09 5.38
C SER A 656 8.20 4.50 6.77
N LEU A 657 9.06 4.86 7.72
CA LEU A 657 9.10 4.34 9.07
C LEU A 657 8.90 5.48 10.05
N PRO A 658 7.73 5.62 10.70
CA PRO A 658 7.55 6.62 11.73
C PRO A 658 8.41 6.24 12.95
N LEU A 659 9.19 7.18 13.46
CA LEU A 659 10.18 6.88 14.51
C LEU A 659 9.56 6.79 15.91
N ASN A 660 8.34 7.30 16.07
CA ASN A 660 7.61 7.21 17.33
C ASN A 660 7.45 5.76 17.81
N ILE A 661 7.31 4.77 16.93
CA ILE A 661 7.18 3.36 17.34
C ILE A 661 8.45 2.78 17.97
N MET A 662 9.60 3.45 17.80
CA MET A 662 10.92 3.04 18.28
C MET A 662 11.46 3.93 19.40
N LEU A 663 10.67 4.88 19.91
CA LEU A 663 11.09 5.84 20.93
C LEU A 663 10.16 5.81 22.15
N THR A 664 10.72 6.19 23.30
CA THR A 664 10.00 6.33 24.58
C THR A 664 9.15 7.61 24.66
N LYS A 665 9.24 8.47 23.65
CA LYS A 665 8.45 9.69 23.47
C LYS A 665 7.81 9.69 22.09
N ASP A 666 6.65 10.32 21.98
CA ASP A 666 6.03 10.55 20.68
C ASP A 666 6.78 11.62 19.88
N THR A 667 6.83 11.41 18.57
CA THR A 667 7.48 12.29 17.60
C THR A 667 6.76 12.23 16.26
N SER A 668 6.69 13.35 15.54
CA SER A 668 6.16 13.41 14.18
C SER A 668 7.18 13.02 13.11
N ALA A 669 8.38 12.63 13.55
CA ALA A 669 9.49 12.16 12.73
C ALA A 669 9.16 10.88 11.94
N THR A 670 9.55 10.87 10.67
CA THR A 670 9.39 9.74 9.77
C THR A 670 10.65 9.53 8.96
N GLY A 671 11.21 8.32 9.00
CA GLY A 671 12.33 7.93 8.15
C GLY A 671 11.89 7.28 6.85
N SER A 672 12.28 7.84 5.71
CA SER A 672 11.96 7.31 4.38
C SER A 672 13.17 6.76 3.63
N TYR A 673 13.08 5.54 3.12
CA TYR A 673 14.08 4.92 2.26
C TYR A 673 13.45 4.49 0.93
N SER A 674 14.14 4.68 -0.18
CA SER A 674 13.66 4.23 -1.50
C SER A 674 14.77 3.54 -2.28
N LEU A 675 14.37 2.57 -3.12
CA LEU A 675 15.26 1.82 -3.99
C LEU A 675 14.72 1.91 -5.42
N SER A 676 15.48 2.57 -6.28
CA SER A 676 15.23 2.67 -7.72
C SER A 676 16.56 2.81 -8.48
N PRO A 677 16.61 2.47 -9.78
CA PRO A 677 17.77 2.78 -10.61
C PRO A 677 17.99 4.30 -10.68
N TRP A 678 19.18 4.75 -10.30
CA TRP A 678 19.51 6.18 -10.18
C TRP A 678 20.14 6.79 -11.45
N THR A 679 20.44 5.97 -12.45
CA THR A 679 21.11 6.36 -13.71
C THR A 679 20.13 6.66 -14.85
N ARG A 680 18.84 6.87 -14.54
CA ARG A 680 17.76 6.96 -15.54
C ARG A 680 16.94 8.23 -15.41
N ASP A 681 16.48 8.74 -16.54
CA ASP A 681 15.81 10.05 -16.64
C ASP A 681 14.32 9.97 -16.99
N VAL A 682 13.85 8.81 -17.47
CA VAL A 682 12.44 8.59 -17.85
C VAL A 682 11.52 8.73 -16.64
N GLY A 683 10.39 9.41 -16.79
CA GLY A 683 9.35 9.49 -15.77
C GLY A 683 9.78 10.16 -14.46
N GLN A 684 10.86 10.95 -14.47
CA GLN A 684 11.39 11.60 -13.28
C GLN A 684 10.61 12.87 -12.92
N MET A 685 10.34 13.06 -11.63
CA MET A 685 9.65 14.23 -11.08
C MET A 685 10.63 15.10 -10.29
N VAL A 686 10.39 16.41 -10.30
CA VAL A 686 11.07 17.35 -9.40
C VAL A 686 10.61 17.12 -7.95
N ALA A 687 11.50 17.30 -6.97
CA ALA A 687 11.07 17.37 -5.59
C ALA A 687 10.23 18.64 -5.36
N SER A 688 8.90 18.49 -5.34
CA SER A 688 7.95 19.58 -5.11
C SER A 688 8.21 20.27 -3.76
N PRO A 689 8.49 21.59 -3.72
CA PRO A 689 8.74 22.30 -2.47
C PRO A 689 7.48 22.36 -1.60
N GLY A 690 7.46 21.65 -0.48
CA GLY A 690 6.30 21.71 0.43
C GLY A 690 5.04 21.12 -0.19
N ASP A 691 5.17 19.94 -0.81
CA ASP A 691 4.07 19.19 -1.41
C ASP A 691 2.81 19.15 -0.52
N LEU A 692 1.68 19.62 -1.08
CA LEU A 692 0.43 19.77 -0.33
C LEU A 692 -0.13 18.42 0.12
N TYR A 693 -0.06 17.39 -0.72
CA TYR A 693 -0.60 16.07 -0.39
C TYR A 693 0.23 15.42 0.71
N ALA A 694 1.56 15.45 0.62
CA ALA A 694 2.45 14.96 1.66
C ALA A 694 2.17 15.62 3.02
N ARG A 695 1.88 16.93 3.03
CA ARG A 695 1.50 17.67 4.25
C ARG A 695 0.14 17.24 4.79
N ALA A 696 -0.88 17.20 3.92
CA ALA A 696 -2.24 16.83 4.32
C ALA A 696 -2.38 15.34 4.70
N SER A 697 -1.49 14.48 4.21
CA SER A 697 -1.54 13.02 4.34
C SER A 697 -1.82 12.56 5.77
N ARG A 698 -1.09 13.06 6.76
CA ARG A 698 -1.28 12.67 8.18
C ARG A 698 -2.68 13.01 8.71
N TYR A 699 -3.27 14.12 8.25
CA TYR A 699 -4.60 14.55 8.68
C TYR A 699 -5.71 13.77 7.98
N ILE A 700 -5.55 13.53 6.68
CA ILE A 700 -6.44 12.66 5.89
C ILE A 700 -6.47 11.28 6.54
N GLN A 701 -5.30 10.69 6.75
CA GLN A 701 -5.18 9.35 7.31
C GLN A 701 -5.72 9.25 8.73
N ASN A 702 -5.50 10.26 9.58
CA ASN A 702 -6.04 10.25 10.94
C ASN A 702 -7.57 10.28 10.93
N ARG A 703 -8.17 11.18 10.14
CA ARG A 703 -9.63 11.27 10.00
C ARG A 703 -10.24 9.97 9.49
N GLU A 704 -9.57 9.30 8.57
CA GLU A 704 -10.04 8.03 7.97
C GLU A 704 -9.77 6.81 8.86
N SER A 705 -8.91 6.92 9.89
CA SER A 705 -8.67 5.82 10.82
C SER A 705 -9.83 5.65 11.81
N ASN A 706 -10.57 4.54 11.71
CA ASN A 706 -11.72 4.20 12.54
C ASN A 706 -12.82 5.28 12.55
N ASP A 707 -12.88 6.10 13.60
CA ASP A 707 -13.78 7.23 13.82
C ASP A 707 -13.04 8.58 13.88
N GLY A 708 -11.72 8.58 13.60
CA GLY A 708 -10.87 9.75 13.67
C GLY A 708 -10.37 10.14 15.06
N LEU A 709 -10.69 9.35 16.09
CA LEU A 709 -10.40 9.66 17.52
C LEU A 709 -9.32 8.76 18.14
N THR A 710 -8.50 8.09 17.34
CA THR A 710 -7.49 7.15 17.86
C THR A 710 -6.47 7.86 18.74
N ASP A 711 -6.20 7.33 19.94
CA ASP A 711 -5.32 7.94 20.95
C ASP A 711 -5.73 9.35 21.43
N LEU A 712 -7.00 9.75 21.29
CA LEU A 712 -7.48 11.07 21.73
C LEU A 712 -7.14 11.34 23.21
N GLY A 713 -7.44 10.40 24.11
CA GLY A 713 -7.23 10.55 25.55
C GLY A 713 -5.89 10.08 26.09
N ASP A 714 -4.90 9.76 25.24
CA ASP A 714 -3.73 8.97 25.67
C ASP A 714 -4.12 7.59 26.28
N LEU A 715 -5.31 7.09 25.92
CA LEU A 715 -5.88 5.81 26.37
C LEU A 715 -5.84 4.78 25.23
N ASP A 716 -5.63 3.50 25.56
CA ASP A 716 -5.76 2.40 24.60
C ASP A 716 -7.22 1.91 24.55
N ASP A 717 -8.07 2.70 23.89
CA ASP A 717 -9.53 2.50 23.82
C ASP A 717 -10.03 2.28 22.38
N ASP A 718 -9.11 1.97 21.46
CA ASP A 718 -9.42 1.68 20.06
C ASP A 718 -10.35 0.44 19.98
N TYR A 719 -11.59 0.65 19.57
CA TYR A 719 -12.51 -0.45 19.26
C TYR A 719 -12.40 -0.83 17.78
N THR A 720 -12.56 -2.12 17.50
CA THR A 720 -12.60 -2.61 16.12
C THR A 720 -13.95 -2.23 15.50
N ARG A 721 -13.94 -1.27 14.57
CA ARG A 721 -15.12 -0.95 13.77
C ARG A 721 -15.46 -2.15 12.88
N ARG A 722 -16.74 -2.47 12.71
CA ARG A 722 -17.17 -3.54 11.78
C ARG A 722 -16.60 -3.24 10.39
N ASN A 723 -15.86 -4.20 9.84
CA ASN A 723 -15.28 -4.07 8.52
C ASN A 723 -16.38 -3.83 7.47
N PRO A 724 -16.19 -2.89 6.53
CA PRO A 724 -17.11 -2.71 5.42
C PRO A 724 -17.15 -3.97 4.54
N ASP A 725 -18.29 -4.21 3.88
CA ASP A 725 -18.52 -5.37 2.99
C ASP A 725 -17.77 -5.25 1.64
N SER A 726 -16.46 -4.95 1.66
CA SER A 726 -15.59 -4.73 0.49
C SER A 726 -14.90 -6.00 -0.02
N LEU A 727 -14.37 -5.96 -1.25
CA LEU A 727 -13.63 -7.05 -1.90
C LEU A 727 -12.56 -7.70 -1.00
N PHE A 728 -11.82 -6.90 -0.24
CA PHE A 728 -10.65 -7.37 0.52
C PHE A 728 -10.96 -8.18 1.77
N PHE A 729 -12.19 -8.08 2.31
CA PHE A 729 -12.65 -8.92 3.41
C PHE A 729 -13.47 -10.12 2.95
N ARG A 730 -13.85 -10.15 1.67
CA ARG A 730 -14.50 -11.30 1.05
C ARG A 730 -13.43 -12.32 0.65
N GLN A 731 -13.84 -13.58 0.47
CA GLN A 731 -12.93 -14.65 0.01
C GLN A 731 -13.31 -14.99 -1.44
N PRO A 732 -12.94 -14.15 -2.43
CA PRO A 732 -13.48 -14.23 -3.79
C PRO A 732 -13.32 -15.60 -4.43
N LEU A 733 -12.21 -16.28 -4.20
CA LEU A 733 -12.00 -17.63 -4.73
C LEU A 733 -12.90 -18.66 -4.03
N LYS A 734 -12.91 -18.69 -2.69
CA LYS A 734 -13.78 -19.60 -1.92
C LYS A 734 -15.26 -19.38 -2.23
N ASP A 735 -15.66 -18.12 -2.35
CA ASP A 735 -17.03 -17.73 -2.67
C ASP A 735 -17.39 -18.16 -4.10
N SER A 736 -16.49 -17.98 -5.07
CA SER A 736 -16.69 -18.42 -6.45
C SER A 736 -16.79 -19.94 -6.57
N PHE A 737 -15.95 -20.72 -5.87
CA PHE A 737 -16.04 -22.18 -5.87
C PHE A 737 -17.33 -22.70 -5.23
N ARG A 738 -17.76 -22.09 -4.11
CA ARG A 738 -19.06 -22.40 -3.49
C ARG A 738 -20.23 -22.06 -4.42
N LEU A 739 -20.14 -20.92 -5.11
CA LEU A 739 -21.12 -20.49 -6.09
C LEU A 739 -21.21 -21.48 -7.24
N LEU A 740 -20.09 -21.93 -7.81
CA LEU A 740 -20.06 -22.96 -8.85
C LEU A 740 -20.72 -24.26 -8.39
N GLY A 741 -20.40 -24.73 -7.19
CA GLY A 741 -20.99 -25.97 -6.64
C GLY A 741 -22.48 -25.88 -6.31
N ARG A 742 -23.03 -24.68 -6.09
CA ARG A 742 -24.47 -24.45 -5.87
C ARG A 742 -25.20 -24.22 -7.19
N GLY A 743 -24.59 -23.46 -8.11
CA GLY A 743 -25.12 -23.21 -9.44
C GLY A 743 -25.27 -24.51 -10.26
N THR A 744 -24.36 -25.47 -10.12
CA THR A 744 -24.54 -26.80 -10.73
C THR A 744 -25.77 -27.52 -10.19
N ARG A 745 -26.03 -27.46 -8.88
CA ARG A 745 -27.25 -28.07 -8.28
C ARG A 745 -28.52 -27.40 -8.78
N ASP A 746 -28.52 -26.08 -8.91
CA ASP A 746 -29.68 -25.31 -9.35
C ASP A 746 -30.00 -25.53 -10.84
N VAL A 747 -28.98 -25.71 -11.69
CA VAL A 747 -29.16 -26.07 -13.11
C VAL A 747 -29.87 -27.42 -13.26
N PHE A 748 -29.57 -28.39 -12.40
CA PHE A 748 -30.21 -29.71 -12.41
C PHE A 748 -31.55 -29.76 -11.65
N SER A 749 -32.09 -28.63 -11.19
CA SER A 749 -33.44 -28.56 -10.62
C SER A 749 -34.53 -28.55 -11.71
N ALA A 750 -35.78 -28.89 -11.37
CA ALA A 750 -36.90 -28.88 -12.32
C ALA A 750 -37.11 -27.49 -12.97
N GLU A 751 -36.96 -26.41 -12.20
CA GLU A 751 -37.03 -25.04 -12.71
C GLU A 751 -35.78 -24.66 -13.54
N GLY A 752 -34.61 -25.16 -13.13
CA GLY A 752 -33.34 -24.98 -13.85
C GLY A 752 -33.33 -25.62 -15.24
N LEU A 753 -33.91 -26.82 -15.36
CA LEU A 753 -34.05 -27.52 -16.65
C LEU A 753 -34.93 -26.75 -17.63
N ASN A 754 -36.06 -26.18 -17.17
CA ASN A 754 -36.92 -25.35 -18.02
C ASN A 754 -36.22 -24.08 -18.51
N LYS A 755 -35.49 -23.38 -17.62
CA LYS A 755 -34.70 -22.19 -18.01
C LYS A 755 -33.57 -22.53 -18.98
N THR A 756 -32.93 -23.68 -18.78
CA THR A 756 -31.88 -24.19 -19.68
C THR A 756 -32.46 -24.54 -21.06
N ALA A 757 -33.63 -25.19 -21.11
CA ALA A 757 -34.32 -25.51 -22.36
C ALA A 757 -34.71 -24.25 -23.14
N LEU A 758 -35.24 -23.22 -22.47
CA LEU A 758 -35.53 -21.91 -23.09
C LEU A 758 -34.25 -21.25 -23.64
N GLY A 759 -33.16 -21.28 -22.87
CA GLY A 759 -31.86 -20.74 -23.30
C GLY A 759 -31.33 -21.45 -24.54
N LEU A 760 -31.38 -22.78 -24.56
CA LEU A 760 -31.00 -23.58 -25.72
C LEU A 760 -31.89 -23.27 -26.93
N GLY A 761 -33.21 -23.13 -26.74
CA GLY A 761 -34.15 -22.72 -27.78
C GLY A 761 -33.78 -21.37 -28.41
N LEU A 762 -33.44 -20.36 -27.60
CA LEU A 762 -33.01 -19.05 -28.11
C LEU A 762 -31.69 -19.12 -28.91
N VAL A 763 -30.73 -19.94 -28.47
CA VAL A 763 -29.48 -20.15 -29.21
C VAL A 763 -29.73 -20.86 -30.54
N LEU A 764 -30.63 -21.85 -30.57
CA LEU A 764 -31.04 -22.54 -31.80
C LEU A 764 -31.72 -21.58 -32.79
N ILE A 765 -32.64 -20.73 -32.31
CA ILE A 765 -33.28 -19.69 -33.14
C ILE A 765 -32.23 -18.72 -33.68
N ALA A 766 -31.29 -18.26 -32.85
CA ALA A 766 -30.20 -17.38 -33.26
C ALA A 766 -29.29 -18.03 -34.32
N SER A 767 -29.07 -19.35 -34.24
CA SER A 767 -28.23 -20.09 -35.18
C SER A 767 -28.78 -20.07 -36.62
N ALA A 768 -30.10 -19.99 -36.78
CA ALA A 768 -30.74 -19.83 -38.08
C ALA A 768 -30.38 -18.49 -38.76
N ALA A 769 -30.03 -17.47 -37.98
CA ALA A 769 -29.63 -16.15 -38.47
C ALA A 769 -28.12 -16.01 -38.74
N ASP A 770 -27.29 -16.97 -38.32
CA ASP A 770 -25.81 -16.90 -38.37
C ASP A 770 -25.29 -16.52 -39.76
N LYS A 771 -25.72 -17.25 -40.80
CA LYS A 771 -25.28 -17.02 -42.19
C LYS A 771 -25.85 -15.73 -42.78
N SER A 772 -27.10 -15.36 -42.44
CA SER A 772 -27.75 -14.17 -42.97
C SER A 772 -27.09 -12.89 -42.46
N ILE A 773 -26.73 -12.87 -41.18
CA ILE A 773 -26.06 -11.74 -40.54
C ILE A 773 -24.58 -11.68 -40.95
N GLU A 774 -23.87 -12.81 -41.03
CA GLU A 774 -22.47 -12.84 -41.49
C GLU A 774 -22.29 -12.26 -42.90
N ARG A 775 -23.19 -12.58 -43.83
CA ARG A 775 -23.15 -12.02 -45.20
C ARG A 775 -23.24 -10.49 -45.20
N LYS A 776 -23.97 -9.90 -44.25
CA LYS A 776 -24.11 -8.43 -44.11
C LYS A 776 -22.88 -7.78 -43.49
N THR A 777 -21.95 -8.55 -42.89
CA THR A 777 -20.75 -8.03 -42.22
C THR A 777 -19.45 -8.23 -43.02
N GLN A 778 -19.52 -8.74 -44.26
CA GLN A 778 -18.34 -8.97 -45.11
C GLN A 778 -17.68 -7.69 -45.66
N SER A 779 -18.43 -6.58 -45.74
CA SER A 779 -17.88 -5.29 -46.18
C SER A 779 -16.91 -4.72 -45.15
N ALA A 780 -15.87 -4.00 -45.60
CA ALA A 780 -14.95 -3.33 -44.67
C ALA A 780 -15.69 -2.27 -43.83
N PRO A 781 -15.44 -2.17 -42.51
CA PRO A 781 -16.06 -1.16 -41.67
C PRO A 781 -15.59 0.24 -42.05
N SER A 782 -16.50 1.23 -42.03
CA SER A 782 -16.10 2.63 -42.15
C SER A 782 -15.31 3.08 -40.91
N LYS A 783 -14.52 4.16 -41.01
CA LYS A 783 -13.74 4.69 -39.87
C LYS A 783 -14.58 4.93 -38.60
N ARG A 784 -15.83 5.39 -38.76
CA ARG A 784 -16.77 5.59 -37.63
C ARG A 784 -17.20 4.26 -37.01
N VAL A 785 -17.50 3.25 -37.83
CA VAL A 785 -17.88 1.91 -37.37
C VAL A 785 -16.69 1.22 -36.70
N GLN A 786 -15.47 1.38 -37.23
CA GLN A 786 -14.26 0.85 -36.60
C GLN A 786 -14.08 1.40 -35.17
N LYS A 787 -14.27 2.71 -34.98
CA LYS A 787 -14.21 3.29 -33.63
C LYS A 787 -15.25 2.71 -32.67
N ILE A 788 -16.44 2.36 -33.15
CA ILE A 788 -17.48 1.69 -32.35
C ILE A 788 -17.06 0.27 -31.99
N ILE A 789 -16.44 -0.46 -32.92
CA ILE A 789 -15.85 -1.78 -32.67
C ILE A 789 -14.80 -1.66 -31.58
N ASP A 790 -13.82 -0.77 -31.74
CA ASP A 790 -12.72 -0.59 -30.78
C ASP A 790 -13.24 -0.26 -29.36
N ILE A 791 -14.29 0.56 -29.26
CA ILE A 791 -14.98 0.84 -27.98
C ILE A 791 -15.65 -0.42 -27.44
N GLY A 792 -16.46 -1.10 -28.26
CA GLY A 792 -17.17 -2.33 -27.90
C GLY A 792 -16.24 -3.45 -27.43
N ASP A 793 -15.03 -3.49 -27.96
CA ASP A 793 -13.98 -4.44 -27.66
C ASP A 793 -13.33 -4.17 -26.29
N ALA A 794 -13.18 -2.89 -25.95
CA ALA A 794 -12.65 -2.45 -24.66
C ALA A 794 -13.67 -2.53 -23.52
N LEU A 795 -14.97 -2.36 -23.81
CA LEU A 795 -16.04 -2.25 -22.81
C LEU A 795 -16.12 -3.41 -21.79
N PRO A 796 -16.02 -4.70 -22.14
CA PRO A 796 -16.12 -5.79 -21.16
C PRO A 796 -15.00 -5.72 -20.12
N TRP A 797 -13.78 -5.43 -20.58
CA TRP A 797 -12.60 -5.34 -19.74
C TRP A 797 -12.59 -4.06 -18.91
N ALA A 798 -13.01 -2.93 -19.50
CA ALA A 798 -13.21 -1.67 -18.79
C ALA A 798 -14.28 -1.81 -17.70
N GLY A 799 -15.41 -2.46 -18.01
CA GLY A 799 -16.47 -2.75 -17.05
C GLY A 799 -15.98 -3.64 -15.91
N LEU A 800 -15.24 -4.70 -16.23
CA LEU A 800 -14.66 -5.61 -15.24
C LEU A 800 -13.69 -4.88 -14.30
N ALA A 801 -12.79 -4.06 -14.86
CA ALA A 801 -11.84 -3.26 -14.10
C ALA A 801 -12.56 -2.24 -13.21
N LEU A 802 -13.59 -1.56 -13.72
CA LEU A 802 -14.40 -0.60 -12.97
C LEU A 802 -15.16 -1.28 -11.83
N SER A 803 -15.73 -2.47 -12.06
CA SER A 803 -16.37 -3.26 -11.00
C SER A 803 -15.38 -3.70 -9.94
N GLY A 804 -14.17 -4.11 -10.33
CA GLY A 804 -13.07 -4.36 -9.39
C GLY A 804 -12.77 -3.14 -8.52
N ALA A 805 -12.58 -1.97 -9.14
CA ALA A 805 -12.32 -0.72 -8.42
C ALA A 805 -13.48 -0.33 -7.48
N LEU A 806 -14.71 -0.30 -7.98
CA LEU A 806 -15.90 0.06 -7.18
C LEU A 806 -16.18 -0.95 -6.05
N SER A 807 -15.79 -2.22 -6.21
CA SER A 807 -15.92 -3.24 -5.15
C SER A 807 -15.00 -3.01 -3.94
N THR A 808 -14.04 -2.09 -4.08
CA THR A 808 -13.17 -1.64 -2.98
C THR A 808 -13.73 -0.41 -2.26
N TYR A 809 -14.80 0.21 -2.78
CA TYR A 809 -15.36 1.41 -2.19
C TYR A 809 -16.00 1.10 -0.83
N GLU A 810 -15.59 1.81 0.21
CA GLU A 810 -16.06 1.57 1.58
C GLU A 810 -17.19 2.51 2.01
N GLY A 811 -17.42 3.60 1.26
CA GLY A 811 -18.41 4.61 1.62
C GLY A 811 -19.86 4.20 1.34
N ASP A 812 -20.08 3.26 0.41
CA ASP A 812 -21.40 2.74 0.06
C ASP A 812 -21.35 1.22 -0.09
N SER A 813 -21.90 0.52 0.90
CA SER A 813 -21.95 -0.95 0.92
C SER A 813 -22.85 -1.52 -0.19
N ARG A 814 -23.88 -0.79 -0.63
CA ARG A 814 -24.75 -1.18 -1.74
C ARG A 814 -23.98 -1.15 -3.05
N LEU A 815 -23.24 -0.06 -3.32
CA LEU A 815 -22.40 0.05 -4.51
C LEU A 815 -21.27 -0.99 -4.52
N SER A 816 -20.57 -1.12 -3.39
CA SER A 816 -19.44 -2.04 -3.21
C SER A 816 -19.84 -3.50 -3.41
N SER A 817 -20.95 -3.93 -2.79
CA SER A 817 -21.46 -5.30 -2.91
C SER A 817 -21.95 -5.63 -4.33
N THR A 818 -22.56 -4.66 -5.01
CA THR A 818 -23.03 -4.80 -6.39
C THR A 818 -21.86 -4.88 -7.36
N ALA A 819 -20.87 -4.01 -7.19
CA ALA A 819 -19.63 -4.02 -7.96
C ALA A 819 -18.84 -5.33 -7.75
N TYR A 820 -18.81 -5.86 -6.53
CA TYR A 820 -18.22 -7.16 -6.24
C TYR A 820 -18.94 -8.30 -6.96
N ALA A 821 -20.28 -8.31 -6.94
CA ALA A 821 -21.07 -9.29 -7.68
C ALA A 821 -20.81 -9.21 -9.18
N ALA A 822 -20.77 -8.00 -9.74
CA ALA A 822 -20.43 -7.75 -11.15
C ALA A 822 -19.02 -8.23 -11.53
N MET A 823 -18.04 -7.97 -10.67
CA MET A 823 -16.67 -8.46 -10.88
C MET A 823 -16.61 -10.00 -10.85
N GLN A 824 -17.23 -10.63 -9.85
CA GLN A 824 -17.33 -12.09 -9.78
C GLN A 824 -18.03 -12.66 -11.02
N ALA A 825 -19.14 -12.04 -11.43
CA ALA A 825 -19.90 -12.46 -12.59
C ALA A 825 -19.07 -12.42 -13.87
N GLY A 826 -18.31 -11.34 -14.08
CA GLY A 826 -17.42 -11.20 -15.22
C GLY A 826 -16.31 -12.26 -15.24
N ILE A 827 -15.65 -12.52 -14.10
CA ILE A 827 -14.60 -13.56 -14.00
C ILE A 827 -15.18 -14.95 -14.28
N ILE A 828 -16.28 -15.31 -13.61
CA ILE A 828 -16.91 -16.63 -13.75
C ILE A 828 -17.42 -16.83 -15.19
N SER A 829 -18.07 -15.82 -15.77
CA SER A 829 -18.57 -15.89 -17.15
C SER A 829 -17.43 -15.97 -18.16
N GLY A 830 -16.33 -15.26 -17.93
CA GLY A 830 -15.12 -15.34 -18.76
C GLY A 830 -14.50 -16.72 -18.75
N LEU A 831 -14.29 -17.30 -17.56
CA LEU A 831 -13.75 -18.66 -17.41
C LEU A 831 -14.69 -19.72 -18.01
N ALA A 832 -16.00 -19.61 -17.76
CA ALA A 832 -17.00 -20.52 -18.30
C ALA A 832 -17.06 -20.44 -19.84
N ALA A 833 -17.03 -19.23 -20.41
CA ALA A 833 -17.01 -19.04 -21.85
C ALA A 833 -15.72 -19.60 -22.48
N GLU A 834 -14.57 -19.37 -21.85
CA GLU A 834 -13.30 -19.89 -22.35
C GLU A 834 -13.25 -21.42 -22.29
N THR A 835 -13.71 -22.02 -21.20
CA THR A 835 -13.84 -23.48 -21.07
C THR A 835 -14.79 -24.04 -22.15
N GLY A 836 -15.91 -23.36 -22.40
CA GLY A 836 -16.85 -23.72 -23.45
C GLY A 836 -16.18 -23.74 -24.83
N LYS A 837 -15.34 -22.75 -25.16
CA LYS A 837 -14.63 -22.72 -26.45
C LYS A 837 -13.75 -23.93 -26.70
N TRP A 838 -13.06 -24.42 -25.66
CA TRP A 838 -12.26 -25.63 -25.74
C TRP A 838 -13.13 -26.88 -25.87
N ALA A 839 -14.26 -26.93 -25.16
CA ALA A 839 -15.18 -28.06 -25.22
C ALA A 839 -15.89 -28.20 -26.58
N PHE A 840 -16.30 -27.08 -27.20
CA PHE A 840 -17.06 -27.10 -28.46
C PHE A 840 -16.18 -27.02 -29.71
N GLY A 841 -15.08 -26.25 -29.69
CA GLY A 841 -14.16 -26.14 -30.84
C GLY A 841 -14.80 -25.56 -32.12
N ARG A 842 -15.75 -24.62 -32.01
CA ARG A 842 -16.47 -24.08 -33.18
C ARG A 842 -15.61 -23.12 -34.01
N ALA A 843 -15.62 -23.27 -35.33
CA ALA A 843 -14.92 -22.38 -36.26
C ALA A 843 -15.49 -20.96 -36.31
N ARG A 844 -14.60 -19.94 -36.29
CA ARG A 844 -14.97 -18.52 -36.43
C ARG A 844 -15.42 -18.19 -37.87
N PRO A 845 -16.27 -17.17 -38.08
CA PRO A 845 -16.67 -16.74 -39.42
C PRO A 845 -15.49 -16.42 -40.35
N GLN A 846 -14.46 -15.77 -39.84
CA GLN A 846 -13.23 -15.44 -40.58
C GLN A 846 -12.43 -16.65 -41.09
N ALA A 847 -12.63 -17.84 -40.51
CA ALA A 847 -11.97 -19.06 -40.97
C ALA A 847 -12.56 -19.60 -42.28
N ASN A 848 -13.71 -19.08 -42.71
CA ASN A 848 -14.45 -19.48 -43.93
C ASN A 848 -14.77 -20.99 -44.01
N GLN A 849 -14.87 -21.66 -42.85
CA GLN A 849 -15.15 -23.09 -42.73
C GLN A 849 -16.65 -23.41 -42.51
N GLY A 850 -17.50 -22.38 -42.37
CA GLY A 850 -18.94 -22.51 -42.13
C GLY A 850 -19.34 -22.58 -40.66
N SER A 851 -20.62 -22.33 -40.37
CA SER A 851 -21.17 -22.20 -39.01
C SER A 851 -21.34 -23.52 -38.25
N HIS A 852 -21.19 -24.67 -38.92
CA HIS A 852 -21.38 -26.01 -38.32
C HIS A 852 -20.07 -26.81 -38.23
N ASN A 853 -18.91 -26.16 -38.38
CA ASN A 853 -17.63 -26.82 -38.21
C ASN A 853 -17.19 -26.75 -36.74
N PHE A 854 -17.03 -27.93 -36.13
CA PHE A 854 -16.64 -28.12 -34.73
C PHE A 854 -15.44 -29.07 -34.68
N ASN A 855 -14.33 -28.62 -34.09
CA ASN A 855 -13.10 -29.37 -33.95
C ASN A 855 -12.54 -29.24 -32.51
N GLY A 856 -12.95 -30.15 -31.63
CA GLY A 856 -12.63 -30.12 -30.20
C GLY A 856 -11.18 -30.47 -29.82
N THR A 857 -10.33 -30.86 -30.78
CA THR A 857 -8.91 -31.23 -30.52
C THR A 857 -7.91 -30.21 -31.07
N SER A 858 -8.39 -29.13 -31.67
CA SER A 858 -7.56 -28.10 -32.27
C SER A 858 -7.04 -27.10 -31.24
N ASN A 859 -5.77 -26.73 -31.35
CA ASN A 859 -5.17 -25.62 -30.59
C ASN A 859 -5.19 -24.30 -31.37
N ARG A 860 -5.91 -24.22 -32.51
CA ARG A 860 -5.93 -23.04 -33.37
C ARG A 860 -6.99 -22.04 -32.88
N GLN A 861 -6.58 -20.79 -32.66
CA GLN A 861 -7.48 -19.71 -32.23
C GLN A 861 -8.67 -19.46 -33.19
N SER A 862 -8.52 -19.79 -34.48
CA SER A 862 -9.58 -19.72 -35.49
C SER A 862 -10.71 -20.73 -35.28
N GLU A 863 -10.51 -21.75 -34.45
CA GLU A 863 -11.44 -22.86 -34.18
C GLU A 863 -12.07 -22.76 -32.77
N HIS A 864 -12.09 -21.56 -32.20
CA HIS A 864 -12.66 -21.28 -30.86
C HIS A 864 -13.60 -20.06 -30.88
N SER A 865 -14.83 -20.23 -31.40
CA SER A 865 -15.85 -19.16 -31.50
C SER A 865 -16.99 -19.26 -30.47
N PHE A 866 -17.43 -20.45 -30.07
CA PHE A 866 -18.63 -20.63 -29.24
C PHE A 866 -18.31 -21.02 -27.78
N PRO A 867 -18.88 -20.35 -26.76
CA PRO A 867 -19.64 -19.10 -26.82
C PRO A 867 -18.72 -17.85 -26.86
N SER A 868 -19.29 -16.68 -27.15
CA SER A 868 -18.52 -15.43 -27.15
C SER A 868 -18.19 -14.95 -25.73
N SER A 869 -16.89 -14.92 -25.40
CA SER A 869 -16.41 -14.44 -24.09
C SER A 869 -16.64 -12.94 -23.88
N HIS A 870 -16.48 -12.11 -24.92
CA HIS A 870 -16.73 -10.66 -24.82
C HIS A 870 -18.20 -10.37 -24.51
N ALA A 871 -19.14 -11.04 -25.20
CA ALA A 871 -20.57 -10.89 -24.94
C ALA A 871 -20.97 -11.39 -23.54
N ALA A 872 -20.38 -12.52 -23.10
CA ALA A 872 -20.61 -13.07 -21.77
C ALA A 872 -20.14 -12.12 -20.66
N VAL A 873 -18.88 -11.66 -20.72
CA VAL A 873 -18.31 -10.75 -19.70
C VAL A 873 -19.06 -9.42 -19.67
N ALA A 874 -19.34 -8.81 -20.84
CA ALA A 874 -20.04 -7.53 -20.90
C ALA A 874 -21.43 -7.60 -20.26
N THR A 875 -22.20 -8.65 -20.59
CA THR A 875 -23.55 -8.84 -20.04
C THR A 875 -23.48 -9.16 -18.55
N ALA A 876 -22.52 -9.99 -18.12
CA ALA A 876 -22.34 -10.40 -16.73
C ALA A 876 -22.00 -9.25 -15.79
N VAL A 877 -21.11 -8.35 -16.21
CA VAL A 877 -20.71 -7.18 -15.40
C VAL A 877 -21.87 -6.19 -15.23
N VAL A 878 -22.67 -5.99 -16.29
CA VAL A 878 -23.78 -5.02 -16.25
C VAL A 878 -24.98 -5.53 -15.45
N THR A 879 -25.26 -6.84 -15.51
CA THR A 879 -26.50 -7.43 -14.96
C THR A 879 -26.73 -7.10 -13.47
N PRO A 880 -25.75 -7.22 -12.55
CA PRO A 880 -25.95 -6.86 -11.14
C PRO A 880 -26.32 -5.39 -10.94
N PHE A 881 -25.71 -4.45 -11.70
CA PHE A 881 -26.05 -3.03 -11.61
C PHE A 881 -27.44 -2.75 -12.17
N ALA A 882 -27.80 -3.36 -13.29
CA ALA A 882 -29.11 -3.20 -13.91
C ALA A 882 -30.23 -3.67 -12.96
N ILE A 883 -30.03 -4.78 -12.25
CA ILE A 883 -31.00 -5.31 -11.28
C ILE A 883 -30.99 -4.47 -9.99
N GLU A 884 -29.82 -4.16 -9.43
CA GLU A 884 -29.70 -3.46 -8.15
C GLU A 884 -30.32 -2.06 -8.17
N TYR A 885 -30.08 -1.32 -9.26
CA TYR A 885 -30.47 0.09 -9.39
C TYR A 885 -31.72 0.29 -10.26
N ASP A 886 -32.36 -0.79 -10.72
CA ASP A 886 -33.50 -0.76 -11.65
C ASP A 886 -33.19 0.05 -12.92
N MET A 887 -32.03 -0.23 -13.53
CA MET A 887 -31.50 0.49 -14.70
C MET A 887 -31.35 -0.45 -15.91
N PRO A 888 -32.45 -0.91 -16.54
CA PRO A 888 -32.38 -1.80 -17.70
C PRO A 888 -31.66 -1.17 -18.90
N MET A 889 -31.60 0.17 -18.97
CA MET A 889 -30.87 0.89 -20.03
C MET A 889 -29.36 0.58 -20.05
N LEU A 890 -28.78 0.06 -18.96
CA LEU A 890 -27.37 -0.32 -18.93
C LEU A 890 -27.04 -1.45 -19.92
N TYR A 891 -28.02 -2.27 -20.33
CA TYR A 891 -27.82 -3.30 -21.37
C TYR A 891 -27.49 -2.72 -22.76
N ALA A 892 -27.59 -1.39 -22.96
CA ALA A 892 -27.05 -0.74 -24.15
C ALA A 892 -25.53 -0.89 -24.28
N LEU A 893 -24.80 -0.98 -23.15
CA LEU A 893 -23.34 -1.17 -23.15
C LEU A 893 -22.93 -2.53 -23.73
N PRO A 894 -23.41 -3.69 -23.25
CA PRO A 894 -23.08 -4.97 -23.85
C PRO A 894 -23.59 -5.10 -25.29
N ALA A 895 -24.66 -4.40 -25.68
CA ALA A 895 -25.11 -4.38 -27.07
C ALA A 895 -24.04 -3.82 -28.03
N LEU A 896 -23.26 -2.82 -27.61
CA LEU A 896 -22.12 -2.30 -28.41
C LEU A 896 -21.03 -3.36 -28.59
N THR A 897 -20.69 -4.10 -27.54
CA THR A 897 -19.75 -5.23 -27.62
C THR A 897 -20.27 -6.32 -28.55
N GLN A 898 -21.54 -6.70 -28.41
CA GLN A 898 -22.19 -7.71 -29.25
C GLN A 898 -22.13 -7.31 -30.73
N TYR A 899 -22.47 -6.05 -31.04
CA TYR A 899 -22.36 -5.49 -32.39
C TYR A 899 -20.92 -5.53 -32.91
N GLY A 900 -19.94 -5.12 -32.09
CA GLY A 900 -18.51 -5.17 -32.45
C GLY A 900 -18.05 -6.57 -32.82
N ARG A 901 -18.40 -7.59 -32.02
CA ARG A 901 -18.03 -9.00 -32.26
C ARG A 901 -18.60 -9.57 -33.55
N LEU A 902 -19.83 -9.20 -33.91
CA LEU A 902 -20.45 -9.59 -35.18
C LEU A 902 -19.81 -8.86 -36.37
N ARG A 903 -19.53 -7.56 -36.21
CA ARG A 903 -18.98 -6.72 -37.28
C ARG A 903 -17.52 -7.07 -37.62
N SER A 904 -16.74 -7.48 -36.62
CA SER A 904 -15.36 -7.99 -36.77
C SER A 904 -15.27 -9.42 -37.30
N ARG A 905 -16.41 -10.10 -37.55
CA ARG A 905 -16.48 -11.48 -38.04
C ARG A 905 -15.74 -12.49 -37.15
N GLU A 906 -15.67 -12.22 -35.85
CA GLU A 906 -15.03 -13.13 -34.89
C GLU A 906 -16.00 -14.17 -34.33
N HIS A 907 -17.30 -13.85 -34.30
CA HIS A 907 -18.34 -14.67 -33.69
C HIS A 907 -19.61 -14.72 -34.54
N TRP A 908 -20.31 -15.84 -34.47
CA TRP A 908 -21.66 -16.01 -35.02
C TRP A 908 -22.71 -15.38 -34.09
N VAL A 909 -23.94 -15.18 -34.59
CA VAL A 909 -25.04 -14.57 -33.82
C VAL A 909 -25.42 -15.46 -32.65
N SER A 910 -25.48 -16.77 -32.87
CA SER A 910 -25.69 -17.77 -31.83
C SER A 910 -24.57 -17.79 -30.78
N ASP A 911 -23.30 -17.52 -31.15
CA ASP A 911 -22.18 -17.40 -30.19
C ASP A 911 -22.40 -16.22 -29.23
N VAL A 912 -22.88 -15.10 -29.78
CA VAL A 912 -23.13 -13.85 -29.05
C VAL A 912 -24.35 -14.00 -28.13
N VAL A 913 -25.44 -14.59 -28.62
CA VAL A 913 -26.65 -14.88 -27.82
C VAL A 913 -26.34 -15.85 -26.69
N ALA A 914 -25.62 -16.95 -26.97
CA ALA A 914 -25.21 -17.90 -25.94
C ALA A 914 -24.32 -17.25 -24.87
N GLY A 915 -23.36 -16.42 -25.31
CA GLY A 915 -22.52 -15.64 -24.40
C GLY A 915 -23.33 -14.70 -23.52
N SER A 916 -24.24 -13.91 -24.09
CA SER A 916 -25.09 -12.98 -23.34
C SER A 916 -26.03 -13.68 -22.35
N LEU A 917 -26.62 -14.82 -22.72
CA LEU A 917 -27.44 -15.62 -21.80
C LEU A 917 -26.62 -16.14 -20.62
N LEU A 918 -25.43 -16.71 -20.90
CA LEU A 918 -24.49 -17.13 -19.86
C LEU A 918 -24.17 -15.97 -18.91
N GLY A 919 -23.84 -14.80 -19.46
CA GLY A 919 -23.53 -13.61 -18.67
C GLY A 919 -24.70 -13.13 -17.81
N ALA A 920 -25.91 -13.07 -18.37
CA ALA A 920 -27.11 -12.65 -17.62
C ALA A 920 -27.45 -13.62 -16.48
N VAL A 921 -27.35 -14.93 -16.71
CA VAL A 921 -27.61 -15.96 -15.69
C VAL A 921 -26.58 -15.86 -14.56
N VAL A 922 -25.29 -15.84 -14.90
CA VAL A 922 -24.22 -15.73 -13.90
C VAL A 922 -24.30 -14.38 -13.15
N GLY A 923 -24.61 -13.29 -13.85
CA GLY A 923 -24.81 -11.97 -13.27
C GLY A 923 -25.95 -11.94 -12.25
N LYS A 924 -27.12 -12.47 -12.61
CA LYS A 924 -28.25 -12.59 -11.68
C LYS A 924 -27.90 -13.46 -10.47
N TYR A 925 -27.27 -14.60 -10.70
CA TYR A 925 -26.94 -15.55 -9.62
C TYR A 925 -25.93 -14.98 -8.61
N THR A 926 -24.88 -14.33 -9.09
CA THR A 926 -23.90 -13.65 -8.23
C THR A 926 -24.53 -12.48 -7.45
N TRP A 927 -25.45 -11.73 -8.06
CA TRP A 927 -26.20 -10.68 -7.36
C TRP A 927 -27.07 -11.24 -6.22
N GLU A 928 -27.88 -12.28 -6.48
CA GLU A 928 -28.72 -12.93 -5.46
C GLU A 928 -27.89 -13.50 -4.31
N TRP A 929 -26.78 -14.17 -4.62
CA TRP A 929 -25.86 -14.73 -3.64
C TRP A 929 -25.27 -13.66 -2.71
N ASN A 930 -24.79 -12.56 -3.27
CA ASN A 930 -24.15 -11.51 -2.50
C ASN A 930 -25.13 -10.71 -1.64
N ARG A 931 -26.42 -10.67 -2.00
CA ARG A 931 -27.47 -9.94 -1.26
C ARG A 931 -28.06 -10.76 -0.10
N ASN A 932 -28.22 -12.07 -0.27
CA ASN A 932 -28.78 -12.95 0.77
C ASN A 932 -27.79 -13.31 1.89
N ARG A 933 -26.51 -12.95 1.75
CA ARG A 933 -25.46 -13.25 2.73
C ARG A 933 -25.55 -12.42 4.01
N SER A 934 -26.07 -11.18 3.93
CA SER A 934 -26.26 -10.31 5.11
C SER A 934 -27.43 -10.75 5.99
N LYS A 935 -28.42 -11.43 5.41
CA LYS A 935 -29.60 -11.94 6.11
C LYS A 935 -29.36 -13.21 6.94
N ASN A 936 -28.19 -13.85 6.85
CA ASN A 936 -27.92 -15.13 7.55
C ASN A 936 -26.73 -15.06 8.52
N GLN A 937 -26.30 -13.86 8.93
CA GLN A 937 -25.24 -13.72 9.93
C GLN A 937 -25.84 -13.52 11.33
N PRO A 938 -25.37 -14.23 12.37
CA PRO A 938 -25.72 -13.91 13.74
C PRO A 938 -25.37 -12.45 14.04
N ALA A 939 -26.35 -11.65 14.43
CA ALA A 939 -26.08 -10.35 15.01
C ALA A 939 -25.86 -10.54 16.52
N ILE A 940 -24.76 -10.01 17.05
CA ILE A 940 -24.52 -9.95 18.50
C ILE A 940 -24.74 -8.50 18.92
N SER A 941 -25.81 -8.23 19.66
CA SER A 941 -26.03 -6.93 20.30
C SER A 941 -25.78 -7.05 21.80
N SER A 942 -24.91 -6.21 22.35
CA SER A 942 -24.62 -6.18 23.78
C SER A 942 -25.16 -4.89 24.39
N ASN A 943 -26.04 -5.02 25.38
CA ASN A 943 -26.58 -3.87 26.11
C ASN A 943 -26.07 -3.87 27.56
N GLY A 944 -24.75 -3.95 27.78
CA GLY A 944 -24.06 -3.81 29.08
C GLY A 944 -24.46 -4.78 30.22
N ARG A 945 -25.56 -5.52 30.07
CA ARG A 945 -26.21 -6.43 31.02
C ARG A 945 -26.62 -7.75 30.36
N SER A 946 -26.64 -7.81 29.01
CA SER A 946 -26.89 -9.04 28.25
C SER A 946 -26.22 -8.99 26.88
N MET A 947 -25.78 -10.15 26.40
CA MET A 947 -25.42 -10.38 25.01
C MET A 947 -26.60 -11.08 24.33
N GLN A 948 -27.17 -10.45 23.32
CA GLN A 948 -28.25 -11.00 22.53
C GLN A 948 -27.69 -11.49 21.20
N LEU A 949 -27.83 -12.80 20.94
CA LEU A 949 -27.48 -13.41 19.66
C LEU A 949 -28.77 -13.52 18.83
N THR A 950 -28.90 -12.73 17.78
CA THR A 950 -30.05 -12.80 16.86
C THR A 950 -29.67 -13.64 15.65
N TRP A 951 -30.30 -14.81 15.51
CA TRP A 951 -30.26 -15.62 14.29
C TRP A 951 -31.57 -15.43 13.53
N PRO A 952 -31.55 -14.80 12.35
CA PRO A 952 -32.64 -14.94 11.39
C PRO A 952 -32.65 -16.39 10.87
N MET A 953 -33.65 -17.17 11.28
CA MET A 953 -33.94 -18.46 10.66
C MET A 953 -34.64 -18.22 9.31
N PRO A 954 -34.34 -19.04 8.27
CA PRO A 954 -34.84 -18.86 6.91
C PRO A 954 -36.37 -18.92 6.79
#